data_AF-A0A150VDV0-F1
#
_entry.id   AF-A0A150VDV0-F1
#
_cell.length_a   1.000
_cell.length_b   1.000
_cell.length_c   1.000
_cell.angle_alpha   90.00
_cell.angle_beta   90.00
_cell.angle_gamma   90.00
#
_symmetry.space_group_name_H-M   'P 1'
#
loop_
_entity.id
_entity.type
_entity.pdbx_description
1 polymer ?
#
loop_
_entity_poly.entity_id
_entity_poly.type
_entity_poly.pdbx_seq_one_letter_code
_entity_poly.pdbx_strand_id
1 'polypeptide(L)'
;MMAGHGTRTWNALTYDVCLWIFTIIIDLFFREIHPRSSWRIPRTGPIIFVAAPHANQFVDPLMLMRTVRQDAKRRISFLIAEKSMRRKFIGFAANLVGSVPVGRALDSKQPGKGKIYLPDPEGDPTLVRGNGVDFTDEKLYMPGGLLVLPSVNNTAANAEIKEVVSANEIRLKKPFKGEIAIKQLTGQDIGEGNGHLPRDIKSEKTGTEFEGTSFSVAPHIDQSAVYEAVFQRIREGGCIGIFPEGGSHDRTELLPLKAGLAIMALGALAEDPNCGLTIVPVGMNYFHPHKFRSRAVIEFGAPIEIDPKLVEQYKNGDKRGAVQKVLDIVYERLTAVTVLAPDYDTLMLIQAVRRLYNPKGKRLPLPMVVELNRRLIKGYTTYKDDPRIVSLRQAVLDYHKTLFRLNIRDHQVSYAKFTWPRVLGTLIYRVGKLAILSIAVLPGTILFAPVFIAGKSISKIKSKEALEASTVKIRARDVVATWKILVSMALTPILDVFYTTILVWWTYMNRVGGRVPEWIPLWVVAVGGLFFFPAVCFAALRFGEIGMDIFKSLRPLMLSLNPTSSNTLFRLRQRREWLQEQINEIINELGPELFPDFEKYRIVPDSEHRPGSPITERPTTPAHRREGSEIDALSFSPVTPPPPSVVQRSKTAQAQLLPRNESFGNLGRVGIFSSRPGTPTRSRSRTNSSDGFKLGQSFGMTSIDSTNASKGKSTNMDEVTQTLHAAMRERGRRRKSDGSGVWETDMEDSSTTDGGGMMTPTSDLEIEEGKKDV
;
A
#
# COMPACT_ATOMS: atom_id res chain seq x y z
N MET A 1 11.89 -40.07 21.46
CA MET A 1 10.81 -39.14 21.01
C MET A 1 10.60 -37.92 21.91
N MET A 2 10.65 -38.01 23.25
CA MET A 2 10.35 -36.87 24.16
C MET A 2 11.13 -35.57 23.87
N ALA A 3 12.44 -35.63 23.59
CA ALA A 3 13.29 -34.45 23.41
C ALA A 3 12.87 -33.53 22.24
N GLY A 4 12.31 -34.08 21.16
CA GLY A 4 11.85 -33.31 19.99
C GLY A 4 10.50 -32.62 20.18
N HIS A 5 9.71 -33.03 21.19
CA HIS A 5 8.43 -32.39 21.49
C HIS A 5 8.64 -31.09 22.28
N GLY A 6 9.56 -31.10 23.25
CA GLY A 6 9.95 -29.91 24.01
C GLY A 6 10.53 -28.80 23.13
N THR A 7 11.51 -29.11 22.26
CA THR A 7 12.12 -28.09 21.39
C THR A 7 11.11 -27.48 20.41
N ARG A 8 10.19 -28.29 19.84
CA ARG A 8 9.11 -27.79 18.98
C ARG A 8 8.09 -26.92 19.73
N THR A 9 7.73 -27.23 20.97
CA THR A 9 6.81 -26.38 21.77
C THR A 9 7.48 -25.09 22.23
N TRP A 10 8.75 -25.12 22.63
CA TRP A 10 9.53 -23.92 22.93
C TRP A 10 9.65 -23.00 21.71
N ASN A 11 10.01 -23.52 20.53
CA ASN A 11 10.09 -22.74 19.29
C ASN A 11 8.72 -22.15 18.87
N ALA A 12 7.63 -22.87 19.14
CA ALA A 12 6.28 -22.40 18.90
C ALA A 12 5.88 -21.24 19.85
N LEU A 13 6.36 -21.29 21.10
CA LEU A 13 6.15 -20.23 22.10
C LEU A 13 6.97 -18.97 21.78
N THR A 14 8.26 -19.09 21.45
CA THR A 14 9.09 -17.94 21.05
C THR A 14 8.55 -17.26 19.80
N TYR A 15 8.10 -18.03 18.80
CA TYR A 15 7.40 -17.48 17.63
C TYR A 15 6.18 -16.64 18.05
N ASP A 16 5.31 -17.21 18.89
CA ASP A 16 4.05 -16.58 19.28
C ASP A 16 4.27 -15.31 20.13
N VAL A 17 5.22 -15.33 21.08
CA VAL A 17 5.59 -14.18 21.90
C VAL A 17 6.22 -13.08 21.04
N CYS A 18 7.15 -13.43 20.15
CA CYS A 18 7.78 -12.47 19.23
C CYS A 18 6.73 -11.81 18.32
N LEU A 19 5.83 -12.62 17.72
CA LEU A 19 4.76 -12.13 16.87
C LEU A 19 3.71 -11.30 17.64
N TRP A 20 3.45 -11.61 18.92
CA TRP A 20 2.56 -10.80 19.77
C TRP A 20 3.14 -9.40 20.02
N ILE A 21 4.44 -9.28 20.33
CA ILE A 21 5.12 -7.98 20.45
C ILE A 21 5.00 -7.17 19.15
N PHE A 22 5.30 -7.78 18.00
CA PHE A 22 5.15 -7.10 16.71
C PHE A 22 3.68 -6.79 16.35
N THR A 23 2.72 -7.57 16.84
CA THR A 23 1.28 -7.30 16.66
C THR A 23 0.88 -5.99 17.33
N ILE A 24 1.34 -5.73 18.57
CA ILE A 24 1.09 -4.47 19.28
C ILE A 24 1.65 -3.29 18.48
N ILE A 25 2.91 -3.40 18.01
CA ILE A 25 3.57 -2.37 17.21
C ILE A 25 2.80 -2.09 15.91
N ILE A 26 2.29 -3.13 15.26
CA ILE A 26 1.48 -3.03 14.04
C ILE A 26 0.12 -2.37 14.32
N ASP A 27 -0.55 -2.65 15.44
CA ASP A 27 -1.81 -1.99 15.84
C ASP A 27 -1.64 -0.52 16.26
N LEU A 28 -0.44 -0.15 16.72
CA LEU A 28 -0.06 1.26 16.90
C LEU A 28 0.18 1.94 15.53
N PHE A 29 0.88 1.28 14.61
CA PHE A 29 1.19 1.85 13.29
C PHE A 29 -0.01 1.96 12.35
N PHE A 30 -0.85 0.92 12.25
CA PHE A 30 -2.05 0.88 11.43
C PHE A 30 -3.31 1.08 12.26
N ARG A 31 -4.27 1.83 11.73
CA ARG A 31 -5.54 2.04 12.42
C ARG A 31 -6.49 0.86 12.31
N GLU A 32 -6.40 0.14 11.20
CA GLU A 32 -7.37 -0.88 10.81
C GLU A 32 -6.67 -1.84 9.83
N ILE A 33 -6.62 -3.12 10.20
CA ILE A 33 -6.17 -4.21 9.34
C ILE A 33 -7.31 -5.21 9.28
N HIS A 34 -7.81 -5.48 8.07
CA HIS A 34 -8.98 -6.34 7.89
C HIS A 34 -8.61 -7.57 7.03
N PRO A 35 -8.69 -8.81 7.56
CA PRO A 35 -8.61 -10.00 6.74
C PRO A 35 -9.87 -10.15 5.88
N ARG A 36 -9.72 -10.56 4.62
CA ARG A 36 -10.83 -10.96 3.74
C ARG A 36 -10.56 -12.37 3.25
N SER A 37 -11.58 -13.22 3.22
CA SER A 37 -11.48 -14.59 2.69
C SER A 37 -10.56 -15.52 3.49
N SER A 38 -10.20 -15.21 4.74
CA SER A 38 -9.30 -16.02 5.58
C SER A 38 -9.85 -17.42 5.94
N TRP A 39 -11.13 -17.68 5.72
CA TRP A 39 -11.71 -19.03 5.76
C TRP A 39 -11.21 -19.94 4.64
N ARG A 40 -10.68 -19.39 3.54
CA ARG A 40 -10.06 -20.15 2.44
C ARG A 40 -8.69 -20.72 2.79
N ILE A 41 -8.09 -20.30 3.90
CA ILE A 41 -6.78 -20.81 4.34
C ILE A 41 -6.95 -22.25 4.85
N PRO A 42 -6.26 -23.25 4.25
CA PRO A 42 -6.28 -24.62 4.74
C PRO A 42 -5.81 -24.69 6.20
N ARG A 43 -6.45 -25.56 6.99
CA ARG A 43 -6.12 -25.74 8.42
C ARG A 43 -5.02 -26.79 8.65
N THR A 44 -4.94 -27.75 7.74
CA THR A 44 -4.02 -28.88 7.70
C THR A 44 -3.25 -28.89 6.38
N GLY A 45 -2.22 -29.74 6.28
CA GLY A 45 -1.33 -29.79 5.12
C GLY A 45 -0.31 -28.63 5.07
N PRO A 46 0.68 -28.71 4.18
CA PRO A 46 1.64 -27.64 3.92
C PRO A 46 1.07 -26.57 2.99
N ILE A 47 1.48 -25.32 3.22
CA ILE A 47 0.99 -24.14 2.47
C ILE A 47 2.14 -23.23 2.07
N ILE A 48 2.21 -22.84 0.80
CA ILE A 48 3.03 -21.70 0.36
C ILE A 48 2.10 -20.49 0.17
N PHE A 49 2.23 -19.50 1.05
CA PHE A 49 1.58 -18.20 0.91
C PHE A 49 2.37 -17.33 -0.06
N VAL A 50 1.73 -16.91 -1.14
CA VAL A 50 2.31 -16.07 -2.18
C VAL A 50 1.70 -14.68 -2.08
N ALA A 51 2.45 -13.71 -1.56
CA ALA A 51 1.92 -12.39 -1.23
C ALA A 51 2.41 -11.31 -2.19
N ALA A 52 1.51 -10.42 -2.63
CA ALA A 52 1.84 -9.25 -3.44
C ALA A 52 0.73 -8.16 -3.35
N PRO A 53 0.97 -6.92 -3.79
CA PRO A 53 2.28 -6.34 -4.09
C PRO A 53 3.13 -6.19 -2.82
N HIS A 54 4.45 -6.32 -2.92
CA HIS A 54 5.35 -6.17 -1.78
C HIS A 54 5.64 -4.68 -1.48
N ALA A 55 4.61 -3.99 -0.98
CA ALA A 55 4.61 -2.56 -0.74
C ALA A 55 5.42 -2.10 0.49
N ASN A 56 5.82 -2.99 1.40
CA ASN A 56 6.72 -2.67 2.53
C ASN A 56 7.65 -3.84 2.92
N GLN A 57 8.96 -3.58 2.98
CA GLN A 57 9.99 -4.61 3.11
C GLN A 57 9.82 -5.61 4.29
N PHE A 58 9.49 -5.14 5.49
CA PHE A 58 9.37 -6.00 6.69
C PHE A 58 7.96 -5.99 7.31
N VAL A 59 7.14 -5.00 6.95
CA VAL A 59 5.80 -4.85 7.52
C VAL A 59 4.83 -5.84 6.87
N ASP A 60 4.97 -6.10 5.56
CA ASP A 60 4.11 -7.05 4.85
C ASP A 60 4.23 -8.49 5.41
N PRO A 61 5.44 -9.08 5.63
CA PRO A 61 5.57 -10.39 6.29
C PRO A 61 4.91 -10.45 7.66
N LEU A 62 5.18 -9.48 8.54
CA LEU A 62 4.67 -9.47 9.92
C LEU A 62 3.14 -9.35 9.97
N MET A 63 2.55 -8.55 9.07
CA MET A 63 1.11 -8.45 8.93
C MET A 63 0.49 -9.78 8.49
N LEU A 64 1.10 -10.48 7.54
CA LEU A 64 0.60 -11.78 7.08
C LEU A 64 0.78 -12.88 8.15
N MET A 65 1.94 -12.94 8.82
CA MET A 65 2.18 -13.81 9.98
C MET A 65 1.09 -13.64 11.04
N ARG A 66 0.84 -12.38 11.46
CA ARG A 66 -0.19 -12.04 12.45
C ARG A 66 -1.55 -12.56 12.01
N THR A 67 -2.00 -12.19 10.81
CA THR A 67 -3.35 -12.50 10.33
C THR A 67 -3.57 -14.01 10.22
N VAL A 68 -2.60 -14.75 9.69
CA VAL A 68 -2.68 -16.21 9.58
C VAL A 68 -2.59 -16.88 10.96
N ARG A 69 -1.82 -16.34 11.91
CA ARG A 69 -1.80 -16.82 13.30
C ARG A 69 -3.10 -16.56 14.03
N GLN A 70 -3.76 -15.42 13.78
CA GLN A 70 -5.02 -15.03 14.39
C GLN A 70 -6.20 -15.86 13.83
N ASP A 71 -6.37 -15.91 12.51
CA ASP A 71 -7.54 -16.50 11.85
C ASP A 71 -7.38 -17.99 11.56
N ALA A 72 -6.22 -18.41 11.05
CA ALA A 72 -5.95 -19.80 10.64
C ALA A 72 -5.34 -20.66 11.77
N LYS A 73 -4.75 -20.03 12.80
CA LYS A 73 -3.91 -20.65 13.84
C LYS A 73 -2.63 -21.32 13.33
N ARG A 74 -2.20 -20.99 12.11
CA ARG A 74 -0.96 -21.47 11.47
C ARG A 74 0.21 -20.52 11.77
N ARG A 75 1.45 -20.98 11.60
CA ARG A 75 2.69 -20.18 11.73
C ARG A 75 3.45 -20.20 10.41
N ILE A 76 3.84 -19.03 9.91
CA ILE A 76 4.52 -18.87 8.62
C ILE A 76 6.00 -18.59 8.85
N SER A 77 6.86 -19.38 8.19
CA SER A 77 8.29 -19.15 8.00
C SER A 77 8.49 -18.37 6.68
N PHE A 78 9.10 -17.19 6.71
CA PHE A 78 9.34 -16.40 5.49
C PHE A 78 10.76 -16.60 4.94
N LEU A 79 10.90 -16.50 3.63
CA LEU A 79 12.20 -16.32 2.99
C LEU A 79 12.70 -14.89 3.21
N ILE A 80 13.93 -14.73 3.71
CA ILE A 80 14.54 -13.43 4.02
C ILE A 80 15.95 -13.34 3.43
N ALA A 81 16.30 -12.20 2.82
CA ALA A 81 17.63 -12.01 2.26
C ALA A 81 18.71 -12.14 3.35
N GLU A 82 19.75 -12.93 3.09
CA GLU A 82 20.81 -13.25 4.06
C GLU A 82 21.51 -11.99 4.61
N LYS A 83 21.69 -10.97 3.77
CA LYS A 83 22.19 -9.63 4.15
C LYS A 83 21.36 -8.94 5.24
N SER A 84 20.06 -9.27 5.35
CA SER A 84 19.20 -8.79 6.44
C SER A 84 19.40 -9.59 7.74
N MET A 85 19.75 -10.88 7.64
CA MET A 85 20.06 -11.73 8.79
C MET A 85 21.34 -11.30 9.51
N ARG A 86 22.33 -10.81 8.75
CA ARG A 86 23.58 -10.25 9.31
C ARG A 86 23.38 -8.96 10.15
N ARG A 87 22.18 -8.35 10.14
CA ARG A 87 21.86 -7.16 10.95
C ARG A 87 21.33 -7.58 12.32
N LYS A 88 22.11 -7.38 13.39
CA LYS A 88 21.84 -7.78 14.80
C LYS A 88 20.34 -7.91 15.16
N PHE A 89 19.59 -6.81 15.16
CA PHE A 89 18.17 -6.83 15.55
C PHE A 89 17.25 -7.59 14.57
N ILE A 90 17.45 -7.39 13.26
CA ILE A 90 16.58 -7.99 12.23
C ILE A 90 16.82 -9.49 12.14
N GLY A 91 18.08 -9.93 12.16
CA GLY A 91 18.43 -11.35 12.21
C GLY A 91 17.93 -12.05 13.48
N PHE A 92 18.06 -11.40 14.64
CA PHE A 92 17.52 -11.92 15.90
C PHE A 92 16.00 -12.13 15.83
N ALA A 93 15.25 -11.11 15.40
CA ALA A 93 13.79 -11.22 15.24
C ALA A 93 13.40 -12.26 14.17
N ALA A 94 14.11 -12.31 13.04
CA ALA A 94 13.86 -13.26 11.96
C ALA A 94 14.12 -14.72 12.37
N ASN A 95 15.15 -14.97 13.20
CA ASN A 95 15.42 -16.27 13.80
C ASN A 95 14.29 -16.69 14.76
N LEU A 96 13.82 -15.80 15.63
CA LEU A 96 12.72 -16.09 16.58
C LEU A 96 11.41 -16.48 15.88
N VAL A 97 11.16 -15.95 14.68
CA VAL A 97 9.99 -16.33 13.86
C VAL A 97 10.31 -17.42 12.81
N GLY A 98 11.46 -18.08 12.90
CA GLY A 98 11.84 -19.22 12.05
C GLY A 98 11.87 -18.87 10.55
N SER A 99 12.48 -17.74 10.20
CA SER A 99 12.68 -17.31 8.80
C SER A 99 13.87 -18.04 8.16
N VAL A 100 13.77 -18.35 6.87
CA VAL A 100 14.82 -19.05 6.12
C VAL A 100 15.71 -18.04 5.40
N PRO A 101 17.04 -18.02 5.63
CA PRO A 101 17.96 -17.15 4.93
C PRO A 101 18.07 -17.53 3.46
N VAL A 102 18.10 -16.53 2.58
CA VAL A 102 18.33 -16.70 1.13
C VAL A 102 19.48 -15.81 0.69
N GLY A 103 20.60 -16.43 0.33
CA GLY A 103 21.72 -15.75 -0.31
C GLY A 103 21.39 -15.38 -1.75
N ARG A 104 21.86 -14.21 -2.21
CA ARG A 104 21.79 -13.80 -3.63
C ARG A 104 23.17 -13.31 -4.03
N ALA A 105 23.70 -13.76 -5.16
CA ALA A 105 25.05 -13.41 -5.63
C ALA A 105 25.28 -11.88 -5.58
N LEU A 106 24.30 -11.10 -6.08
CA LEU A 106 24.32 -9.63 -6.10
C LEU A 106 24.35 -8.96 -4.71
N ASP A 107 23.94 -9.63 -3.63
CA ASP A 107 24.05 -9.07 -2.27
C ASP A 107 25.50 -9.09 -1.74
N SER A 108 26.34 -9.97 -2.31
CA SER A 108 27.77 -10.15 -2.05
C SER A 108 28.67 -9.55 -3.15
N LYS A 109 28.14 -8.61 -3.95
CA LYS A 109 28.86 -7.88 -5.00
C LYS A 109 30.07 -7.13 -4.42
N GLN A 110 31.26 -7.39 -4.98
CA GLN A 110 32.52 -6.70 -4.66
C GLN A 110 33.05 -5.96 -5.91
N PRO A 111 33.72 -4.81 -5.77
CA PRO A 111 34.35 -4.14 -6.91
C PRO A 111 35.47 -5.01 -7.49
N GLY A 112 35.51 -5.13 -8.82
CA GLY A 112 36.61 -5.80 -9.51
C GLY A 112 37.85 -4.92 -9.54
N LYS A 113 39.04 -5.53 -9.55
CA LYS A 113 40.29 -4.83 -9.87
C LYS A 113 40.44 -4.75 -11.39
N GLY A 114 40.99 -3.65 -11.89
CA GLY A 114 41.18 -3.42 -13.33
C GLY A 114 39.89 -3.06 -14.08
N LYS A 115 39.94 -3.25 -15.40
CA LYS A 115 38.87 -2.91 -16.36
C LYS A 115 38.59 -4.10 -17.27
N ILE A 116 37.36 -4.23 -17.78
CA ILE A 116 36.99 -5.26 -18.77
C ILE A 116 36.45 -4.66 -20.06
N TYR A 117 36.66 -5.38 -21.16
CA TYR A 117 36.16 -5.03 -22.48
C TYR A 117 35.80 -6.30 -23.27
N LEU A 118 34.99 -6.12 -24.33
CA LEU A 118 34.62 -7.17 -25.26
C LEU A 118 35.47 -6.98 -26.54
N PRO A 119 36.41 -7.89 -26.86
CA PRO A 119 37.34 -7.71 -27.97
C PRO A 119 36.68 -7.90 -29.35
N ASP A 120 35.69 -8.79 -29.45
CA ASP A 120 34.94 -9.06 -30.67
C ASP A 120 33.44 -9.23 -30.33
N PRO A 121 32.61 -8.20 -30.54
CA PRO A 121 31.18 -8.25 -30.24
C PRO A 121 30.35 -9.09 -31.23
N GLU A 122 30.86 -9.36 -32.43
CA GLU A 122 30.10 -10.00 -33.51
C GLU A 122 30.50 -11.46 -33.72
N GLY A 123 31.79 -11.80 -33.56
CA GLY A 123 32.31 -13.17 -33.69
C GLY A 123 32.27 -14.01 -32.41
N ASP A 124 32.81 -13.52 -31.28
CA ASP A 124 32.71 -14.19 -29.96
C ASP A 124 32.23 -13.24 -28.84
N PRO A 125 30.91 -12.93 -28.79
CA PRO A 125 30.33 -12.08 -27.74
C PRO A 125 30.34 -12.72 -26.34
N THR A 126 30.96 -13.90 -26.17
CA THR A 126 31.11 -14.57 -24.87
C THR A 126 32.51 -14.45 -24.28
N LEU A 127 33.52 -14.07 -25.06
CA LEU A 127 34.89 -13.88 -24.57
C LEU A 127 35.06 -12.47 -24.01
N VAL A 128 35.46 -12.35 -22.74
CA VAL A 128 35.72 -11.05 -22.08
C VAL A 128 37.19 -10.95 -21.72
N ARG A 129 37.81 -9.82 -22.08
CA ARG A 129 39.21 -9.51 -21.75
C ARG A 129 39.32 -8.50 -20.62
N GLY A 130 40.36 -8.65 -19.80
CA GLY A 130 40.67 -7.79 -18.68
C GLY A 130 41.99 -7.04 -18.86
N ASN A 131 41.99 -5.72 -18.60
CA ASN A 131 43.19 -4.89 -18.47
C ASN A 131 43.46 -4.63 -16.99
N GLY A 132 44.64 -5.03 -16.50
CA GLY A 132 45.01 -4.91 -15.07
C GLY A 132 44.14 -5.78 -14.15
N VAL A 133 43.64 -6.89 -14.67
CA VAL A 133 42.85 -7.90 -13.94
C VAL A 133 43.70 -9.17 -13.81
N ASP A 134 43.50 -9.93 -12.74
CA ASP A 134 43.94 -11.31 -12.66
C ASP A 134 42.71 -12.17 -12.35
N PHE A 135 42.24 -12.91 -13.35
CA PHE A 135 41.09 -13.79 -13.26
C PHE A 135 41.41 -15.16 -12.61
N THR A 136 42.67 -15.45 -12.29
CA THR A 136 43.05 -16.73 -11.65
C THR A 136 42.74 -16.79 -10.15
N ASP A 137 42.34 -15.67 -9.52
CA ASP A 137 41.87 -15.65 -8.13
C ASP A 137 40.49 -16.33 -8.00
N GLU A 138 40.50 -17.65 -7.78
CA GLU A 138 39.31 -18.50 -7.60
C GLU A 138 38.34 -18.00 -6.52
N LYS A 139 38.80 -17.19 -5.55
CA LYS A 139 37.94 -16.63 -4.50
C LYS A 139 37.02 -15.52 -5.02
N LEU A 140 37.45 -14.84 -6.10
CA LEU A 140 36.68 -13.81 -6.79
C LEU A 140 36.01 -14.36 -8.04
N TYR A 141 36.76 -15.10 -8.86
CA TYR A 141 36.35 -15.57 -10.18
C TYR A 141 36.17 -17.08 -10.17
N MET A 142 34.91 -17.52 -10.26
CA MET A 142 34.55 -18.94 -10.22
C MET A 142 33.51 -19.25 -11.31
N PRO A 143 33.51 -20.46 -11.88
CA PRO A 143 32.41 -20.95 -12.71
C PRO A 143 31.06 -20.75 -12.01
N GLY A 144 30.06 -20.24 -12.73
CA GLY A 144 28.76 -19.88 -12.17
C GLY A 144 28.71 -18.58 -11.37
N GLY A 145 29.84 -17.88 -11.18
CA GLY A 145 29.90 -16.52 -10.66
C GLY A 145 29.32 -15.50 -11.65
N LEU A 146 29.12 -14.26 -11.20
CA LEU A 146 28.57 -13.18 -12.03
C LEU A 146 29.57 -12.03 -12.20
N LEU A 147 29.80 -11.61 -13.44
CA LEU A 147 30.29 -10.27 -13.73
C LEU A 147 29.12 -9.28 -13.76
N VAL A 148 29.31 -8.10 -13.18
CA VAL A 148 28.28 -7.05 -13.03
C VAL A 148 28.84 -5.70 -13.46
N LEU A 149 28.23 -5.09 -14.48
CA LEU A 149 28.60 -3.77 -14.96
C LEU A 149 28.04 -2.64 -14.06
N PRO A 150 28.65 -1.44 -14.07
CA PRO A 150 28.11 -0.26 -13.40
C PRO A 150 26.79 0.15 -14.05
N SER A 151 25.83 0.62 -13.24
CA SER A 151 24.51 0.97 -13.76
C SER A 151 24.56 2.33 -14.45
N VAL A 152 24.13 2.38 -15.71
CA VAL A 152 23.98 3.59 -16.52
C VAL A 152 22.49 3.71 -16.89
N ASN A 153 21.92 4.90 -16.76
CA ASN A 153 20.50 5.18 -17.03
C ASN A 153 19.52 4.24 -16.30
N ASN A 154 19.83 3.85 -15.06
CA ASN A 154 19.11 2.84 -14.25
C ASN A 154 19.05 1.42 -14.87
N THR A 155 19.82 1.14 -15.91
CA THR A 155 20.00 -0.21 -16.46
C THR A 155 21.25 -0.81 -15.85
N ALA A 156 21.16 -2.03 -15.33
CA ALA A 156 22.27 -2.76 -14.73
C ALA A 156 22.37 -4.13 -15.40
N ALA A 157 23.51 -4.39 -16.04
CA ALA A 157 23.76 -5.63 -16.77
C ALA A 157 24.68 -6.57 -15.98
N ASN A 158 24.45 -7.87 -16.11
CA ASN A 158 25.28 -8.92 -15.55
C ASN A 158 25.32 -10.14 -16.48
N ALA A 159 26.36 -10.96 -16.35
CA ALA A 159 26.56 -12.19 -17.10
C ALA A 159 27.19 -13.27 -16.21
N GLU A 160 26.84 -14.53 -16.46
CA GLU A 160 27.34 -15.69 -15.72
C GLU A 160 28.65 -16.20 -16.35
N ILE A 161 29.68 -16.40 -15.52
CA ILE A 161 30.98 -16.95 -15.92
C ILE A 161 30.79 -18.45 -16.20
N LYS A 162 31.20 -18.92 -17.38
CA LYS A 162 31.25 -20.35 -17.72
C LYS A 162 32.55 -20.96 -17.21
N GLU A 163 33.67 -20.38 -17.60
CA GLU A 163 35.02 -20.86 -17.33
C GLU A 163 36.02 -19.68 -17.34
N VAL A 164 37.05 -19.75 -16.51
CA VAL A 164 38.22 -18.86 -16.58
C VAL A 164 39.20 -19.50 -17.56
N VAL A 165 39.66 -18.75 -18.56
CA VAL A 165 40.54 -19.28 -19.63
C VAL A 165 41.99 -18.95 -19.33
N SER A 166 42.27 -17.73 -18.87
CA SER A 166 43.61 -17.28 -18.45
C SER A 166 43.49 -16.11 -17.46
N ALA A 167 44.62 -15.62 -16.95
CA ALA A 167 44.65 -14.45 -16.06
C ALA A 167 43.97 -13.20 -16.65
N ASN A 168 43.93 -13.06 -17.98
CA ASN A 168 43.35 -11.90 -18.67
C ASN A 168 42.07 -12.22 -19.46
N GLU A 169 41.61 -13.48 -19.48
CA GLU A 169 40.48 -13.92 -20.31
C GLU A 169 39.51 -14.83 -19.55
N ILE A 170 38.22 -14.50 -19.61
CA ILE A 170 37.15 -15.41 -19.16
C ILE A 170 36.11 -15.61 -20.27
N ARG A 171 35.46 -16.77 -20.27
CA ARG A 171 34.31 -17.03 -21.14
C ARG A 171 33.01 -17.02 -20.35
N LEU A 172 32.02 -16.31 -20.86
CA LEU A 172 30.68 -16.22 -20.33
C LEU A 172 29.81 -17.39 -20.83
N LYS A 173 28.80 -17.75 -20.04
CA LYS A 173 27.80 -18.76 -20.39
C LYS A 173 26.74 -18.22 -21.36
N LYS A 174 26.54 -16.91 -21.35
CA LYS A 174 25.67 -16.13 -22.25
C LYS A 174 26.28 -14.73 -22.41
N PRO A 175 26.15 -14.10 -23.58
CA PRO A 175 26.61 -12.72 -23.78
C PRO A 175 25.83 -11.74 -22.90
N PHE A 176 26.43 -10.58 -22.63
CA PHE A 176 25.73 -9.46 -21.99
C PHE A 176 24.53 -9.02 -22.84
N LYS A 177 23.42 -8.66 -22.20
CA LYS A 177 22.19 -8.23 -22.86
C LYS A 177 21.96 -6.71 -22.74
N GLY A 178 21.55 -6.11 -23.85
CA GLY A 178 21.12 -4.71 -23.95
C GLY A 178 22.22 -3.78 -24.48
N GLU A 179 21.82 -2.83 -25.32
CA GLU A 179 22.70 -1.88 -26.03
C GLU A 179 23.66 -1.15 -25.08
N ILE A 180 23.15 -0.69 -23.93
CA ILE A 180 23.94 -0.01 -22.88
C ILE A 180 25.11 -0.90 -22.40
N ALA A 181 24.89 -2.20 -22.23
CA ALA A 181 25.92 -3.12 -21.74
C ALA A 181 27.02 -3.35 -22.79
N ILE A 182 26.64 -3.44 -24.07
CA ILE A 182 27.61 -3.60 -25.16
C ILE A 182 28.37 -2.29 -25.36
N LYS A 183 27.70 -1.13 -25.41
CA LYS A 183 28.34 0.20 -25.44
C LYS A 183 29.33 0.40 -24.29
N GLN A 184 29.01 -0.07 -23.09
CA GLN A 184 29.93 -0.04 -21.94
C GLN A 184 31.16 -0.93 -22.13
N LEU A 185 31.07 -2.02 -22.90
CA LEU A 185 32.18 -2.97 -23.10
C LEU A 185 33.00 -2.71 -24.37
N THR A 186 32.48 -1.95 -25.34
CA THR A 186 33.13 -1.66 -26.63
C THR A 186 33.47 -0.18 -26.83
N GLY A 187 32.80 0.72 -26.09
CA GLY A 187 32.90 2.17 -26.29
C GLY A 187 32.11 2.72 -27.49
N GLN A 188 31.39 1.87 -28.24
CA GLN A 188 30.68 2.26 -29.47
C GLN A 188 29.18 2.48 -29.23
N ASP A 189 28.61 3.50 -29.90
CA ASP A 189 27.16 3.73 -29.95
C ASP A 189 26.51 2.81 -30.98
N ILE A 190 25.72 1.85 -30.51
CA ILE A 190 24.90 0.98 -31.35
C ILE A 190 23.56 1.69 -31.58
N GLY A 191 23.28 2.05 -32.83
CA GLY A 191 21.96 2.58 -33.23
C GLY A 191 20.85 1.54 -33.02
N GLU A 192 19.60 1.98 -33.01
CA GLU A 192 18.44 1.15 -32.66
C GLU A 192 18.37 -0.18 -33.47
N GLY A 193 18.52 -1.32 -32.78
CA GLY A 193 18.26 -2.62 -33.40
C GLY A 193 19.08 -3.81 -32.88
N ASN A 194 18.40 -4.79 -32.28
CA ASN A 194 18.70 -6.23 -32.18
C ASN A 194 20.14 -6.73 -31.87
N GLY A 195 21.11 -5.88 -31.51
CA GLY A 195 22.46 -6.30 -31.12
C GLY A 195 23.37 -6.71 -32.28
N HIS A 196 23.25 -6.05 -33.44
CA HIS A 196 24.21 -6.12 -34.55
C HIS A 196 24.67 -4.70 -34.88
N LEU A 197 25.94 -4.53 -35.29
CA LEU A 197 26.42 -3.22 -35.71
C LEU A 197 25.86 -2.89 -37.12
N PRO A 198 25.51 -1.62 -37.41
CA PRO A 198 25.24 -1.19 -38.78
C PRO A 198 26.48 -1.43 -39.65
N ARG A 199 26.33 -2.13 -40.78
CA ARG A 199 27.46 -2.56 -41.62
C ARG A 199 28.29 -1.45 -42.25
N ASP A 200 27.80 -0.20 -42.24
CA ASP A 200 28.35 0.92 -43.02
C ASP A 200 28.71 2.15 -42.16
N ILE A 201 29.29 1.94 -40.97
CA ILE A 201 29.97 3.00 -40.22
C ILE A 201 31.48 2.74 -40.23
N LYS A 202 32.26 3.72 -40.73
CA LYS A 202 33.73 3.66 -40.68
C LYS A 202 34.19 3.49 -39.23
N SER A 203 34.99 2.46 -38.98
CA SER A 203 35.48 2.12 -37.64
C SER A 203 36.43 3.20 -37.11
N GLU A 204 35.89 4.18 -36.38
CA GLU A 204 36.73 5.22 -35.74
C GLU A 204 37.48 4.73 -34.50
N LYS A 205 37.11 3.57 -33.91
CA LYS A 205 37.88 2.91 -32.84
C LYS A 205 37.85 1.39 -32.95
N THR A 206 38.63 0.85 -33.89
CA THR A 206 38.99 -0.58 -33.88
C THR A 206 40.10 -0.84 -32.87
N GLY A 207 39.77 -1.46 -31.74
CA GLY A 207 40.64 -2.42 -31.05
C GLY A 207 41.86 -1.95 -30.21
N THR A 208 42.32 -0.69 -30.21
CA THR A 208 43.61 -0.34 -29.55
C THR A 208 43.59 0.68 -28.40
N GLU A 209 42.57 1.53 -28.25
CA GLU A 209 42.55 2.58 -27.20
C GLU A 209 41.34 2.51 -26.23
N PHE A 210 40.52 1.47 -26.27
CA PHE A 210 39.49 1.29 -25.24
C PHE A 210 40.08 0.60 -24.02
N GLU A 211 40.45 1.38 -22.99
CA GLU A 211 41.03 0.85 -21.75
C GLU A 211 40.09 -0.13 -20.99
N GLY A 212 38.80 -0.15 -21.34
CA GLY A 212 37.76 -0.97 -20.72
C GLY A 212 36.91 -0.22 -19.69
N THR A 213 35.85 -0.87 -19.23
CA THR A 213 34.94 -0.36 -18.19
C THR A 213 35.22 -1.04 -16.85
N SER A 214 35.11 -0.27 -15.77
CA SER A 214 35.18 -0.80 -14.40
C SER A 214 34.02 -1.75 -14.14
N PHE A 215 34.23 -2.78 -13.33
CA PHE A 215 33.23 -3.83 -13.12
C PHE A 215 33.17 -4.28 -11.66
N SER A 216 32.35 -5.27 -11.41
CA SER A 216 32.21 -5.89 -10.10
C SER A 216 31.92 -7.37 -10.26
N VAL A 217 32.30 -8.13 -9.25
CA VAL A 217 32.16 -9.58 -9.25
C VAL A 217 31.22 -9.99 -8.12
N ALA A 218 30.45 -11.04 -8.35
CA ALA A 218 29.62 -11.67 -7.33
C ALA A 218 29.81 -13.19 -7.39
N PRO A 219 30.04 -13.86 -6.25
CA PRO A 219 30.34 -15.29 -6.23
C PRO A 219 29.12 -16.13 -6.64
N HIS A 220 29.37 -17.35 -7.08
CA HIS A 220 28.32 -18.36 -7.19
C HIS A 220 27.75 -18.63 -5.80
N ILE A 221 26.43 -18.80 -5.69
CA ILE A 221 25.76 -19.17 -4.44
C ILE A 221 24.91 -20.39 -4.72
N ASP A 222 25.28 -21.51 -4.09
CA ASP A 222 24.45 -22.70 -4.07
C ASP A 222 23.15 -22.41 -3.32
N GLN A 223 22.03 -22.67 -3.99
CA GLN A 223 20.69 -22.49 -3.44
C GLN A 223 20.13 -23.79 -2.86
N SER A 224 20.82 -24.92 -3.01
CA SER A 224 20.34 -26.25 -2.58
C SER A 224 19.99 -26.30 -1.10
N ALA A 225 20.81 -25.67 -0.24
CA ALA A 225 20.52 -25.56 1.20
C ALA A 225 19.22 -24.78 1.51
N VAL A 226 18.85 -23.80 0.67
CA VAL A 226 17.58 -23.05 0.82
C VAL A 226 16.40 -23.93 0.41
N TYR A 227 16.52 -24.65 -0.72
CA TYR A 227 15.49 -25.57 -1.19
C TYR A 227 15.27 -26.71 -0.19
N GLU A 228 16.33 -27.29 0.37
CA GLU A 228 16.22 -28.36 1.37
C GLU A 228 15.52 -27.88 2.66
N ALA A 229 15.87 -26.70 3.17
CA ALA A 229 15.20 -26.13 4.35
C ALA A 229 13.69 -25.86 4.09
N VAL A 230 13.34 -25.50 2.86
CA VAL A 230 11.95 -25.33 2.40
C VAL A 230 11.24 -26.69 2.31
N PHE A 231 11.86 -27.70 1.68
CA PHE A 231 11.29 -29.04 1.54
C PHE A 231 11.08 -29.69 2.91
N GLN A 232 12.06 -29.60 3.82
CA GLN A 232 11.92 -30.04 5.21
C GLN A 232 10.71 -29.40 5.88
N ARG A 233 10.51 -28.09 5.71
CA ARG A 233 9.39 -27.35 6.30
C ARG A 233 8.03 -27.73 5.68
N ILE A 234 8.01 -28.10 4.41
CA ILE A 234 6.82 -28.64 3.71
C ILE A 234 6.51 -30.07 4.21
N ARG A 235 7.52 -30.94 4.34
CA ARG A 235 7.39 -32.31 4.88
C ARG A 235 6.90 -32.32 6.33
N GLU A 236 7.24 -31.30 7.13
CA GLU A 236 6.64 -31.07 8.47
C GLU A 236 5.18 -30.58 8.46
N GLY A 237 4.56 -30.42 7.28
CA GLY A 237 3.23 -29.84 7.14
C GLY A 237 3.17 -28.35 7.53
N GLY A 238 4.27 -27.62 7.40
CA GLY A 238 4.43 -26.22 7.81
C GLY A 238 3.80 -25.19 6.86
N CYS A 239 4.04 -23.89 7.11
CA CYS A 239 3.68 -22.83 6.15
C CYS A 239 4.91 -21.99 5.79
N ILE A 240 5.04 -21.69 4.51
CA ILE A 240 6.09 -20.84 3.96
C ILE A 240 5.48 -19.57 3.38
N GLY A 241 6.13 -18.43 3.59
CA GLY A 241 5.73 -17.14 3.05
C GLY A 241 6.76 -16.63 2.05
N ILE A 242 6.30 -16.26 0.85
CA ILE A 242 7.15 -15.68 -0.20
C ILE A 242 6.47 -14.50 -0.89
N PHE A 243 7.27 -13.47 -1.15
CA PHE A 243 6.93 -12.38 -2.07
C PHE A 243 7.60 -12.70 -3.42
N PRO A 244 6.87 -13.21 -4.43
CA PRO A 244 7.45 -13.77 -5.66
C PRO A 244 8.14 -12.72 -6.54
N GLU A 245 7.79 -11.43 -6.37
CA GLU A 245 8.49 -10.27 -6.94
C GLU A 245 9.96 -10.22 -6.48
N GLY A 246 10.27 -10.79 -5.31
CA GLY A 246 11.61 -10.96 -4.75
C GLY A 246 12.34 -9.66 -4.39
N GLY A 247 11.59 -8.60 -4.12
CA GLY A 247 12.05 -7.30 -3.65
C GLY A 247 10.86 -6.34 -3.47
N SER A 248 10.90 -5.48 -2.46
CA SER A 248 9.82 -4.52 -2.19
C SER A 248 9.89 -3.28 -3.08
N HIS A 249 8.74 -2.75 -3.50
CA HIS A 249 8.64 -1.60 -4.42
C HIS A 249 7.39 -0.74 -4.18
N ASP A 250 7.35 0.42 -4.85
CA ASP A 250 6.24 1.37 -4.78
C ASP A 250 5.54 1.64 -6.14
N ARG A 251 5.72 0.70 -7.10
CA ARG A 251 4.93 0.59 -8.35
C ARG A 251 3.46 0.24 -8.08
N THR A 252 2.58 0.54 -9.04
CA THR A 252 1.13 0.23 -9.01
C THR A 252 0.77 -1.11 -9.67
N GLU A 253 1.72 -1.72 -10.37
CA GLU A 253 1.63 -3.02 -11.04
C GLU A 253 2.46 -4.08 -10.29
N LEU A 254 2.22 -5.35 -10.57
CA LEU A 254 3.08 -6.46 -10.13
C LEU A 254 4.37 -6.49 -10.94
N LEU A 255 5.48 -6.89 -10.31
CA LEU A 255 6.68 -7.29 -11.05
C LEU A 255 6.57 -8.75 -11.52
N PRO A 256 7.33 -9.15 -12.57
CA PRO A 256 7.42 -10.54 -12.99
C PRO A 256 7.79 -11.49 -11.85
N LEU A 257 7.06 -12.62 -11.75
CA LEU A 257 7.23 -13.58 -10.68
C LEU A 257 8.53 -14.40 -10.85
N LYS A 258 9.30 -14.57 -9.77
CA LYS A 258 10.53 -15.37 -9.80
C LYS A 258 10.23 -16.88 -9.75
N ALA A 259 10.89 -17.63 -10.63
CA ALA A 259 10.78 -19.09 -10.78
C ALA A 259 11.01 -19.91 -9.51
N GLY A 260 11.75 -19.39 -8.52
CA GLY A 260 12.01 -20.06 -7.25
C GLY A 260 10.74 -20.54 -6.53
N LEU A 261 9.62 -19.81 -6.65
CA LEU A 261 8.30 -20.25 -6.15
C LEU A 261 7.88 -21.61 -6.74
N ALA A 262 7.84 -21.69 -8.08
CA ALA A 262 7.40 -22.89 -8.78
C ALA A 262 8.39 -24.04 -8.62
N ILE A 263 9.70 -23.75 -8.57
CA ILE A 263 10.74 -24.75 -8.29
C ILE A 263 10.55 -25.36 -6.90
N MET A 264 10.27 -24.55 -5.87
CA MET A 264 10.01 -25.07 -4.51
C MET A 264 8.74 -25.94 -4.46
N ALA A 265 7.67 -25.52 -5.14
CA ALA A 265 6.41 -26.25 -5.10
C ALA A 265 6.45 -27.56 -5.91
N LEU A 266 6.99 -27.53 -7.13
CA LEU A 266 7.16 -28.71 -7.98
C LEU A 266 8.23 -29.66 -7.42
N GLY A 267 9.30 -29.14 -6.82
CA GLY A 267 10.34 -29.94 -6.16
C GLY A 267 9.79 -30.73 -4.98
N ALA A 268 9.05 -30.07 -4.08
CA ALA A 268 8.44 -30.74 -2.93
C ALA A 268 7.42 -31.82 -3.34
N LEU A 269 6.58 -31.55 -4.35
CA LEU A 269 5.66 -32.55 -4.92
C LEU A 269 6.36 -33.64 -5.74
N ALA A 270 7.57 -33.37 -6.23
CA ALA A 270 8.35 -34.39 -6.92
C ALA A 270 8.95 -35.41 -5.93
N GLU A 271 9.39 -34.96 -4.76
CA GLU A 271 9.81 -35.82 -3.64
C GLU A 271 8.61 -36.55 -3.00
N ASP A 272 7.56 -35.82 -2.62
CA ASP A 272 6.35 -36.36 -1.99
C ASP A 272 5.08 -35.84 -2.70
N PRO A 273 4.55 -36.59 -3.67
CA PRO A 273 3.31 -36.24 -4.38
C PRO A 273 2.07 -36.15 -3.47
N ASN A 274 2.10 -36.83 -2.32
CA ASN A 274 0.94 -36.96 -1.42
C ASN A 274 1.00 -35.99 -0.22
N CYS A 275 1.98 -35.09 -0.17
CA CYS A 275 2.11 -34.12 0.93
C CYS A 275 0.91 -33.15 1.05
N GLY A 276 0.06 -33.03 0.02
CA GLY A 276 -1.11 -32.14 0.03
C GLY A 276 -0.75 -30.65 -0.03
N LEU A 277 0.35 -30.31 -0.71
CA LEU A 277 0.82 -28.93 -0.83
C LEU A 277 -0.16 -28.04 -1.60
N THR A 278 -0.53 -26.92 -0.98
CA THR A 278 -1.35 -25.88 -1.60
C THR A 278 -0.61 -24.55 -1.69
N ILE A 279 -0.84 -23.82 -2.78
CA ILE A 279 -0.38 -22.43 -2.93
C ILE A 279 -1.56 -21.49 -2.64
N VAL A 280 -1.42 -20.58 -1.68
CA VAL A 280 -2.46 -19.60 -1.34
C VAL A 280 -1.99 -18.20 -1.76
N PRO A 281 -2.58 -17.61 -2.82
CA PRO A 281 -2.27 -16.24 -3.22
C PRO A 281 -2.89 -15.24 -2.24
N VAL A 282 -2.16 -14.16 -1.94
CA VAL A 282 -2.53 -13.17 -0.92
C VAL A 282 -2.34 -11.74 -1.46
N GLY A 283 -3.43 -10.97 -1.45
CA GLY A 283 -3.45 -9.57 -1.83
C GLY A 283 -3.18 -8.62 -0.66
N MET A 284 -2.08 -7.89 -0.71
CA MET A 284 -1.63 -6.91 0.29
C MET A 284 -2.14 -5.50 -0.07
N ASN A 285 -3.42 -5.24 0.19
CA ASN A 285 -4.12 -4.05 -0.29
C ASN A 285 -4.06 -2.88 0.70
N TYR A 286 -3.08 -1.99 0.51
CA TYR A 286 -2.86 -0.79 1.34
C TYR A 286 -3.59 0.45 0.81
N PHE A 287 -4.17 1.24 1.73
CA PHE A 287 -4.71 2.57 1.37
C PHE A 287 -3.60 3.62 1.22
N HIS A 288 -2.57 3.55 2.07
CA HIS A 288 -1.37 4.40 2.02
C HIS A 288 -0.20 3.67 2.73
N PRO A 289 0.66 2.92 2.03
CA PRO A 289 1.69 2.06 2.68
C PRO A 289 2.59 2.84 3.66
N HIS A 290 3.14 3.97 3.22
CA HIS A 290 4.15 4.76 3.92
C HIS A 290 3.62 5.71 5.02
N LYS A 291 2.30 5.77 5.25
CA LYS A 291 1.68 6.71 6.21
C LYS A 291 1.37 6.01 7.53
N PHE A 292 1.73 6.66 8.64
CA PHE A 292 1.28 6.28 9.97
C PHE A 292 -0.25 6.42 10.09
N ARG A 293 -0.89 5.56 10.88
CA ARG A 293 -2.36 5.39 11.01
C ARG A 293 -3.08 5.12 9.69
N SER A 294 -2.39 4.46 8.76
CA SER A 294 -2.99 3.95 7.53
C SER A 294 -3.90 2.75 7.80
N ARG A 295 -4.53 2.25 6.74
CA ARG A 295 -5.39 1.06 6.77
C ARG A 295 -4.95 0.07 5.70
N ALA A 296 -5.20 -1.21 5.95
CA ALA A 296 -4.88 -2.29 5.03
C ALA A 296 -5.97 -3.36 5.02
N VAL A 297 -6.09 -4.04 3.89
CA VAL A 297 -6.89 -5.25 3.73
C VAL A 297 -5.96 -6.35 3.24
N ILE A 298 -6.03 -7.53 3.87
CA ILE A 298 -5.26 -8.71 3.47
C ILE A 298 -6.26 -9.71 2.91
N GLU A 299 -6.21 -9.97 1.61
CA GLU A 299 -7.20 -10.79 0.92
C GLU A 299 -6.61 -12.15 0.52
N PHE A 300 -7.23 -13.24 0.96
CA PHE A 300 -6.80 -14.61 0.64
C PHE A 300 -7.57 -15.15 -0.57
N GLY A 301 -6.84 -15.62 -1.58
CA GLY A 301 -7.41 -16.25 -2.77
C GLY A 301 -7.93 -17.66 -2.50
N ALA A 302 -8.42 -18.31 -3.54
CA ALA A 302 -8.65 -19.76 -3.50
C ALA A 302 -7.29 -20.47 -3.42
N PRO A 303 -7.13 -21.52 -2.60
CA PRO A 303 -5.97 -22.40 -2.67
C PRO A 303 -5.82 -22.98 -4.08
N ILE A 304 -4.59 -23.07 -4.54
CA ILE A 304 -4.21 -23.65 -5.82
C ILE A 304 -3.53 -24.99 -5.49
N GLU A 305 -4.13 -26.07 -5.98
CA GLU A 305 -3.51 -27.39 -6.06
C GLU A 305 -2.77 -27.48 -7.40
N ILE A 306 -1.59 -28.08 -7.42
CA ILE A 306 -0.81 -28.27 -8.64
C ILE A 306 -1.25 -29.58 -9.30
N ASP A 307 -1.63 -29.53 -10.57
CA ASP A 307 -1.98 -30.73 -11.36
C ASP A 307 -0.79 -31.72 -11.36
N PRO A 308 -1.00 -33.00 -10.96
CA PRO A 308 0.03 -34.04 -11.01
C PRO A 308 0.78 -34.13 -12.35
N LYS A 309 0.11 -33.82 -13.48
CA LYS A 309 0.75 -33.79 -14.81
C LYS A 309 1.89 -32.77 -14.91
N LEU A 310 1.82 -31.66 -14.17
CA LEU A 310 2.91 -30.68 -14.11
C LEU A 310 4.09 -31.18 -13.28
N VAL A 311 3.82 -32.01 -12.26
CA VAL A 311 4.85 -32.69 -11.45
C VAL A 311 5.55 -33.77 -12.29
N GLU A 312 4.80 -34.56 -13.06
CA GLU A 312 5.35 -35.52 -14.04
C GLU A 312 6.17 -34.82 -15.13
N GLN A 313 5.65 -33.74 -15.73
CA GLN A 313 6.39 -32.91 -16.71
C GLN A 313 7.71 -32.38 -16.12
N TYR A 314 7.71 -31.99 -14.84
CA TYR A 314 8.91 -31.55 -14.13
C TYR A 314 9.92 -32.69 -13.84
N LYS A 315 9.43 -33.90 -13.53
CA LYS A 315 10.27 -35.11 -13.36
C LYS A 315 10.90 -35.56 -14.69
N ASN A 316 10.13 -35.54 -15.77
CA ASN A 316 10.53 -36.02 -17.10
C ASN A 316 11.48 -35.09 -17.85
N GLY A 317 12.01 -34.04 -17.20
CA GLY A 317 13.07 -33.18 -17.72
C GLY A 317 12.61 -31.81 -18.23
N ASP A 318 11.32 -31.63 -18.60
CA ASP A 318 10.78 -30.31 -18.96
C ASP A 318 10.42 -29.47 -17.72
N LYS A 319 11.45 -29.20 -16.93
CA LYS A 319 11.36 -28.34 -15.76
C LYS A 319 10.94 -26.91 -16.10
N ARG A 320 11.29 -26.41 -17.30
CA ARG A 320 10.99 -25.03 -17.71
C ARG A 320 9.51 -24.85 -18.07
N GLY A 321 8.94 -25.75 -18.88
CA GLY A 321 7.53 -25.71 -19.25
C GLY A 321 6.61 -25.86 -18.03
N ALA A 322 6.93 -26.81 -17.14
CA ALA A 322 6.19 -26.99 -15.89
C ALA A 322 6.27 -25.75 -14.97
N VAL A 323 7.46 -25.19 -14.77
CA VAL A 323 7.68 -23.98 -13.96
C VAL A 323 6.90 -22.79 -14.51
N GLN A 324 6.94 -22.54 -15.82
CA GLN A 324 6.24 -21.40 -16.43
C GLN A 324 4.73 -21.50 -16.21
N LYS A 325 4.12 -22.66 -16.50
CA LYS A 325 2.68 -22.89 -16.29
C LYS A 325 2.26 -22.63 -14.84
N VAL A 326 3.05 -23.06 -13.85
CA VAL A 326 2.76 -22.79 -12.43
C VAL A 326 2.87 -21.30 -12.10
N LEU A 327 3.85 -20.58 -12.66
CA LEU A 327 3.96 -19.12 -12.48
C LEU A 327 2.78 -18.39 -13.09
N ASP A 328 2.32 -18.78 -14.28
CA ASP A 328 1.19 -18.16 -14.97
C ASP A 328 -0.12 -18.33 -14.19
N ILE A 329 -0.40 -19.56 -13.72
CA ILE A 329 -1.55 -19.87 -12.84
C ILE A 329 -1.49 -19.02 -11.56
N VAL A 330 -0.33 -18.95 -10.91
CA VAL A 330 -0.17 -18.14 -9.70
C VAL A 330 -0.36 -16.66 -10.01
N TYR A 331 0.17 -16.15 -11.12
CA TYR A 331 0.05 -14.75 -11.51
C TYR A 331 -1.41 -14.32 -11.76
N GLU A 332 -2.19 -15.15 -12.46
CA GLU A 332 -3.63 -14.92 -12.67
C GLU A 332 -4.37 -14.85 -11.33
N ARG A 333 -4.15 -15.84 -10.46
CA ARG A 333 -4.83 -15.95 -9.16
C ARG A 333 -4.39 -14.87 -8.15
N LEU A 334 -3.15 -14.40 -8.24
CA LEU A 334 -2.60 -13.30 -7.45
C LEU A 334 -3.16 -11.96 -7.92
N THR A 335 -3.20 -11.73 -9.24
CA THR A 335 -3.86 -10.58 -9.86
C THR A 335 -5.32 -10.45 -9.40
N ALA A 336 -6.04 -11.57 -9.29
CA ALA A 336 -7.41 -11.59 -8.81
C ALA A 336 -7.59 -11.07 -7.37
N VAL A 337 -6.60 -11.15 -6.48
CA VAL A 337 -6.69 -10.66 -5.09
C VAL A 337 -6.03 -9.31 -4.85
N THR A 338 -5.32 -8.78 -5.84
CA THR A 338 -4.61 -7.49 -5.76
C THR A 338 -5.34 -6.36 -6.48
N VAL A 339 -5.27 -5.14 -5.93
CA VAL A 339 -5.71 -3.92 -6.62
C VAL A 339 -4.53 -3.33 -7.37
N LEU A 340 -4.36 -3.75 -8.63
CA LEU A 340 -3.36 -3.22 -9.55
C LEU A 340 -3.92 -2.04 -10.33
N ALA A 341 -3.07 -1.10 -10.73
CA ALA A 341 -3.43 -0.05 -11.68
C ALA A 341 -2.27 0.19 -12.64
N PRO A 342 -2.52 0.38 -13.96
CA PRO A 342 -1.46 0.56 -14.95
C PRO A 342 -0.60 1.78 -14.63
N ASP A 343 -1.23 2.85 -14.14
CA ASP A 343 -0.54 4.08 -13.77
C ASP A 343 -1.17 4.78 -12.56
N TYR A 344 -0.45 5.78 -12.02
CA TYR A 344 -0.86 6.54 -10.85
C TYR A 344 -2.12 7.40 -11.08
N ASP A 345 -2.30 7.95 -12.28
CA ASP A 345 -3.45 8.81 -12.58
C ASP A 345 -4.72 7.97 -12.78
N THR A 346 -4.60 6.78 -13.38
CA THR A 346 -5.66 5.76 -13.39
C THR A 346 -6.01 5.33 -11.96
N LEU A 347 -5.03 5.11 -11.07
CA LEU A 347 -5.31 4.83 -9.66
C LEU A 347 -6.07 5.99 -8.98
N MET A 348 -5.74 7.25 -9.28
CA MET A 348 -6.45 8.43 -8.75
C MET A 348 -7.86 8.57 -9.34
N LEU A 349 -8.03 8.31 -10.64
CA LEU A 349 -9.30 8.27 -11.35
C LEU A 349 -10.24 7.25 -10.71
N ILE A 350 -9.82 5.98 -10.59
CA ILE A 350 -10.62 4.91 -9.97
C ILE A 350 -11.02 5.28 -8.54
N GLN A 351 -10.07 5.82 -7.75
CA GLN A 351 -10.38 6.29 -6.40
C GLN A 351 -11.37 7.47 -6.37
N ALA A 352 -11.43 8.31 -7.41
CA ALA A 352 -12.39 9.39 -7.56
C ALA A 352 -13.76 8.87 -8.00
N VAL A 353 -13.82 8.05 -9.05
CA VAL A 353 -15.03 7.36 -9.52
C VAL A 353 -15.70 6.60 -8.38
N ARG A 354 -14.94 5.81 -7.61
CA ARG A 354 -15.43 5.11 -6.42
C ARG A 354 -16.06 6.04 -5.37
N ARG A 355 -15.50 7.25 -5.17
CA ARG A 355 -16.07 8.24 -4.22
C ARG A 355 -17.36 8.87 -4.73
N LEU A 356 -17.50 8.99 -6.05
CA LEU A 356 -18.69 9.53 -6.72
C LEU A 356 -19.80 8.47 -6.76
N TYR A 357 -19.51 7.24 -7.16
CA TYR A 357 -20.47 6.12 -7.21
C TYR A 357 -21.06 5.75 -5.84
N ASN A 358 -20.28 5.87 -4.74
CA ASN A 358 -20.77 5.53 -3.40
C ASN A 358 -21.88 6.50 -2.92
N PRO A 359 -23.09 6.01 -2.57
CA PRO A 359 -24.21 6.87 -2.17
C PRO A 359 -23.93 7.71 -0.91
N LYS A 360 -24.52 8.91 -0.89
CA LYS A 360 -24.28 9.97 0.10
C LYS A 360 -24.52 9.44 1.54
N GLY A 361 -23.44 9.30 2.30
CA GLY A 361 -23.46 8.96 3.74
C GLY A 361 -23.16 7.49 4.10
N LYS A 362 -23.22 6.54 3.18
CA LYS A 362 -22.89 5.12 3.49
C LYS A 362 -21.38 4.94 3.59
N ARG A 363 -20.89 4.37 4.72
CA ARG A 363 -19.50 3.93 4.89
C ARG A 363 -19.40 2.47 4.43
N LEU A 364 -18.80 2.23 3.26
CA LEU A 364 -18.54 0.87 2.77
C LEU A 364 -17.46 0.19 3.64
N PRO A 365 -17.61 -1.10 3.99
CA PRO A 365 -16.54 -1.89 4.61
C PRO A 365 -15.28 -1.93 3.74
N LEU A 366 -14.08 -2.00 4.35
CA LEU A 366 -12.83 -2.01 3.59
C LEU A 366 -12.74 -3.11 2.52
N PRO A 367 -13.20 -4.36 2.76
CA PRO A 367 -13.21 -5.40 1.72
C PRO A 367 -14.04 -5.03 0.48
N MET A 368 -15.21 -4.39 0.68
CA MET A 368 -16.08 -3.94 -0.40
C MET A 368 -15.46 -2.78 -1.20
N VAL A 369 -14.66 -1.94 -0.53
CA VAL A 369 -13.89 -0.85 -1.15
C VAL A 369 -12.76 -1.38 -2.04
N VAL A 370 -12.15 -2.52 -1.67
CA VAL A 370 -11.15 -3.25 -2.47
C VAL A 370 -11.80 -3.92 -3.68
N GLU A 371 -12.89 -4.64 -3.47
CA GLU A 371 -13.67 -5.28 -4.53
C GLU A 371 -14.13 -4.28 -5.61
N LEU A 372 -14.73 -3.17 -5.18
CA LEU A 372 -15.23 -2.12 -6.07
C LEU A 372 -14.09 -1.47 -6.86
N ASN A 373 -12.93 -1.23 -6.23
CA ASN A 373 -11.74 -0.77 -6.95
C ASN A 373 -11.34 -1.77 -8.06
N ARG A 374 -11.29 -3.07 -7.76
CA ARG A 374 -10.92 -4.12 -8.72
C ARG A 374 -11.88 -4.19 -9.89
N ARG A 375 -13.20 -4.13 -9.64
CA ARG A 375 -14.23 -4.12 -10.70
C ARG A 375 -14.15 -2.87 -11.57
N LEU A 376 -13.99 -1.68 -10.96
CA LEU A 376 -13.82 -0.42 -11.68
C LEU A 376 -12.53 -0.41 -12.52
N ILE A 377 -11.42 -1.00 -12.02
CA ILE A 377 -10.19 -1.14 -12.79
C ILE A 377 -10.42 -2.05 -14.00
N LYS A 378 -11.00 -3.24 -13.81
CA LYS A 378 -11.28 -4.16 -14.92
C LYS A 378 -12.15 -3.50 -15.99
N GLY A 379 -13.23 -2.84 -15.59
CA GLY A 379 -14.09 -2.07 -16.49
C GLY A 379 -13.32 -0.97 -17.22
N TYR A 380 -12.55 -0.16 -16.49
CA TYR A 380 -11.73 0.89 -17.11
C TYR A 380 -10.71 0.32 -18.10
N THR A 381 -10.05 -0.81 -17.80
CA THR A 381 -9.07 -1.43 -18.72
C THR A 381 -9.71 -2.05 -19.96
N THR A 382 -10.94 -2.56 -19.86
CA THR A 382 -11.68 -3.15 -21.00
C THR A 382 -12.20 -2.08 -21.94
N TYR A 383 -12.76 -0.99 -21.42
CA TYR A 383 -13.41 0.06 -22.21
C TYR A 383 -12.60 1.38 -22.21
N LYS A 384 -11.28 1.32 -22.03
CA LYS A 384 -10.40 2.51 -21.87
C LYS A 384 -10.45 3.48 -23.07
N ASP A 385 -10.75 2.94 -24.24
CA ASP A 385 -10.74 3.62 -25.55
C ASP A 385 -12.14 4.12 -25.98
N ASP A 386 -13.20 3.84 -25.20
CA ASP A 386 -14.56 4.39 -25.46
C ASP A 386 -14.54 5.93 -25.26
N PRO A 387 -14.96 6.73 -26.25
CA PRO A 387 -15.00 8.20 -26.15
C PRO A 387 -15.75 8.75 -24.93
N ARG A 388 -16.78 8.03 -24.45
CA ARG A 388 -17.55 8.37 -23.24
C ARG A 388 -16.70 8.22 -21.98
N ILE A 389 -15.85 7.19 -21.95
CA ILE A 389 -14.92 6.95 -20.84
C ILE A 389 -13.71 7.90 -20.89
N VAL A 390 -13.21 8.24 -22.07
CA VAL A 390 -12.14 9.24 -22.24
C VAL A 390 -12.59 10.62 -21.76
N SER A 391 -13.76 11.08 -22.19
CA SER A 391 -14.34 12.36 -21.75
C SER A 391 -14.67 12.39 -20.26
N LEU A 392 -15.27 11.32 -19.73
CA LEU A 392 -15.54 11.20 -18.29
C LEU A 392 -14.25 11.15 -17.46
N ARG A 393 -13.20 10.45 -17.92
CA ARG A 393 -11.86 10.44 -17.28
C ARG A 393 -11.34 11.86 -17.11
N GLN A 394 -11.36 12.66 -18.17
CA GLN A 394 -10.90 14.04 -18.10
C GLN A 394 -11.74 14.87 -17.12
N ALA A 395 -13.08 14.76 -17.21
CA ALA A 395 -14.00 15.51 -16.37
C ALA A 395 -13.84 15.19 -14.86
N VAL A 396 -13.61 13.92 -14.50
CA VAL A 396 -13.33 13.46 -13.13
C VAL A 396 -11.94 13.89 -12.64
N LEU A 397 -10.91 13.81 -13.49
CA LEU A 397 -9.56 14.26 -13.13
C LEU A 397 -9.52 15.77 -12.85
N ASP A 398 -10.20 16.58 -13.66
CA ASP A 398 -10.26 18.03 -13.47
C ASP A 398 -11.12 18.45 -12.27
N TYR A 399 -12.17 17.68 -11.95
CA TYR A 399 -12.87 17.80 -10.68
C TYR A 399 -11.92 17.48 -9.51
N HIS A 400 -11.13 16.40 -9.60
CA HIS A 400 -10.18 16.02 -8.56
C HIS A 400 -9.06 17.08 -8.36
N LYS A 401 -8.49 17.61 -9.44
CA LYS A 401 -7.53 18.75 -9.40
C LYS A 401 -8.15 19.97 -8.72
N THR A 402 -9.42 20.26 -8.97
CA THR A 402 -10.11 21.43 -8.39
C THR A 402 -10.39 21.25 -6.90
N LEU A 403 -10.81 20.05 -6.46
CA LEU A 403 -10.86 19.70 -5.04
C LEU A 403 -9.49 19.86 -4.34
N PHE A 404 -8.42 19.43 -5.01
CA PHE A 404 -7.06 19.55 -4.49
C PHE A 404 -6.61 21.02 -4.35
N ARG A 405 -6.82 21.86 -5.37
CA ARG A 405 -6.50 23.30 -5.34
C ARG A 405 -7.19 24.02 -4.18
N LEU A 406 -8.46 23.72 -3.94
CA LEU A 406 -9.23 24.31 -2.83
C LEU A 406 -8.90 23.68 -1.47
N ASN A 407 -8.21 22.53 -1.47
CA ASN A 407 -7.89 21.70 -0.31
C ASN A 407 -9.16 21.23 0.43
N ILE A 408 -10.12 20.72 -0.34
CA ILE A 408 -11.41 20.18 0.12
C ILE A 408 -11.49 18.69 -0.27
N ARG A 409 -11.96 17.84 0.64
CA ARG A 409 -12.23 16.42 0.34
C ARG A 409 -13.64 16.29 -0.27
N ASP A 410 -13.83 15.35 -1.19
CA ASP A 410 -15.13 15.11 -1.87
C ASP A 410 -16.35 15.06 -0.92
N HIS A 411 -16.24 14.34 0.20
CA HIS A 411 -17.33 14.23 1.19
C HIS A 411 -17.65 15.53 1.96
N GLN A 412 -16.84 16.58 1.78
CA GLN A 412 -17.02 17.90 2.40
C GLN A 412 -17.75 18.86 1.46
N VAL A 413 -17.87 18.55 0.15
CA VAL A 413 -18.60 19.35 -0.84
C VAL A 413 -20.10 19.45 -0.49
N SER A 414 -20.65 18.44 0.22
CA SER A 414 -22.02 18.45 0.71
C SER A 414 -22.29 19.46 1.82
N TYR A 415 -21.28 20.03 2.49
CA TYR A 415 -21.47 21.02 3.54
C TYR A 415 -22.07 22.35 3.03
N ALA A 416 -21.93 22.64 1.73
CA ALA A 416 -22.59 23.77 1.07
C ALA A 416 -24.15 23.65 1.01
N LYS A 417 -24.75 22.57 1.55
CA LYS A 417 -26.21 22.47 1.76
C LYS A 417 -26.68 23.03 3.11
N PHE A 418 -25.78 23.45 4.00
CA PHE A 418 -26.15 23.99 5.31
C PHE A 418 -26.42 25.50 5.26
N THR A 419 -27.44 25.95 5.99
CA THR A 419 -27.71 27.38 6.21
C THR A 419 -26.57 28.03 6.98
N TRP A 420 -26.31 29.32 6.70
CA TRP A 420 -25.19 30.07 7.29
C TRP A 420 -25.09 29.98 8.83
N PRO A 421 -26.19 30.09 9.62
CA PRO A 421 -26.11 29.95 11.08
C PRO A 421 -25.69 28.54 11.52
N ARG A 422 -26.09 27.50 10.77
CA ARG A 422 -25.73 26.10 11.05
C ARG A 422 -24.26 25.83 10.72
N VAL A 423 -23.72 26.45 9.67
CA VAL A 423 -22.28 26.42 9.35
C VAL A 423 -21.48 27.07 10.47
N LEU A 424 -21.88 28.29 10.90
CA LEU A 424 -21.19 29.04 11.95
C LEU A 424 -21.23 28.29 13.30
N GLY A 425 -22.40 27.79 13.74
CA GLY A 425 -22.51 26.99 14.96
C GLY A 425 -21.69 25.68 14.90
N THR A 426 -21.64 25.03 13.73
CA THR A 426 -20.78 23.84 13.54
C THR A 426 -19.30 24.18 13.60
N LEU A 427 -18.89 25.35 13.07
CA LEU A 427 -17.52 25.84 13.15
C LEU A 427 -17.13 26.13 14.60
N ILE A 428 -17.94 26.91 15.34
CA ILE A 428 -17.70 27.24 16.76
C ILE A 428 -17.57 25.96 17.59
N TYR A 429 -18.53 25.02 17.45
CA TYR A 429 -18.46 23.72 18.16
C TYR A 429 -17.17 22.93 17.83
N ARG A 430 -16.75 22.90 16.56
CA ARG A 430 -15.52 22.18 16.16
C ARG A 430 -14.25 22.89 16.63
N VAL A 431 -14.22 24.22 16.66
CA VAL A 431 -13.10 25.00 17.21
C VAL A 431 -13.00 24.80 18.72
N GLY A 432 -14.10 24.95 19.47
CA GLY A 432 -14.13 24.70 20.92
C GLY A 432 -13.75 23.27 21.27
N LYS A 433 -14.29 22.28 20.55
CA LYS A 433 -13.90 20.87 20.71
C LYS A 433 -12.43 20.62 20.40
N LEU A 434 -11.86 21.28 19.39
CA LEU A 434 -10.45 21.19 19.06
C LEU A 434 -9.57 21.85 20.12
N ALA A 435 -10.00 22.95 20.73
CA ALA A 435 -9.28 23.60 21.82
C ALA A 435 -9.23 22.69 23.07
N ILE A 436 -10.37 22.16 23.52
CA ILE A 436 -10.45 21.21 24.64
C ILE A 436 -9.57 19.97 24.36
N LEU A 437 -9.66 19.40 23.16
CA LEU A 437 -8.87 18.24 22.78
C LEU A 437 -7.37 18.56 22.69
N SER A 438 -7.00 19.75 22.23
CA SER A 438 -5.61 20.21 22.21
C SER A 438 -5.02 20.26 23.62
N ILE A 439 -5.74 20.77 24.62
CA ILE A 439 -5.26 20.81 26.01
C ILE A 439 -4.90 19.41 26.53
N ALA A 440 -5.75 18.41 26.26
CA ALA A 440 -5.50 17.02 26.67
C ALA A 440 -4.39 16.30 25.87
N VAL A 441 -4.19 16.69 24.60
CA VAL A 441 -3.26 16.01 23.68
C VAL A 441 -1.87 16.63 23.65
N LEU A 442 -1.78 17.94 23.83
CA LEU A 442 -0.56 18.73 23.62
C LEU A 442 0.63 18.23 24.47
N PRO A 443 0.49 17.95 25.79
CA PRO A 443 1.60 17.42 26.59
C PRO A 443 2.18 16.11 26.03
N GLY A 444 1.32 15.12 25.71
CA GLY A 444 1.78 13.85 25.16
C GLY A 444 2.32 13.98 23.72
N THR A 445 1.81 14.91 22.91
CA THR A 445 2.43 15.18 21.59
C THR A 445 3.79 15.85 21.68
N ILE A 446 4.05 16.65 22.71
CA ILE A 446 5.37 17.25 22.96
C ILE A 446 6.36 16.16 23.39
N LEU A 447 5.98 15.32 24.37
CA LEU A 447 6.80 14.18 24.82
C LEU A 447 7.10 13.20 23.67
N PHE A 448 6.14 12.95 22.77
CA PHE A 448 6.33 12.06 21.62
C PHE A 448 6.88 12.76 20.36
N ALA A 449 7.07 14.09 20.38
CA ALA A 449 7.56 14.84 19.22
C ALA A 449 8.94 14.37 18.71
N PRO A 450 9.94 14.06 19.57
CA PRO A 450 11.23 13.58 19.09
C PRO A 450 11.11 12.27 18.29
N VAL A 451 10.18 11.37 18.66
CA VAL A 451 9.91 10.13 17.91
C VAL A 451 9.39 10.41 16.52
N PHE A 452 8.42 11.34 16.38
CA PHE A 452 7.91 11.74 15.07
C PHE A 452 8.96 12.45 14.21
N ILE A 453 9.78 13.31 14.80
CA ILE A 453 10.83 14.06 14.09
C ILE A 453 11.92 13.09 13.62
N ALA A 454 12.51 12.30 14.53
CA ALA A 454 13.54 11.31 14.21
C ALA A 454 13.03 10.28 13.20
N GLY A 455 11.83 9.72 13.40
CA GLY A 455 11.22 8.78 12.48
C GLY A 455 10.99 9.37 11.08
N LYS A 456 10.60 10.64 10.97
CA LYS A 456 10.42 11.34 9.69
C LYS A 456 11.75 11.66 9.00
N SER A 457 12.79 12.04 9.75
CA SER A 457 14.11 12.39 9.21
C SER A 457 14.88 11.14 8.79
N ILE A 458 14.99 10.14 9.65
CA ILE A 458 15.72 8.89 9.38
C ILE A 458 15.04 8.13 8.23
N SER A 459 13.70 8.04 8.19
CA SER A 459 13.01 7.36 7.08
C SER A 459 13.18 8.06 5.73
N LYS A 460 13.41 9.38 5.69
CA LYS A 460 13.78 10.09 4.46
C LYS A 460 15.20 9.72 4.00
N ILE A 461 16.17 9.76 4.91
CA ILE A 461 17.58 9.42 4.61
C ILE A 461 17.64 7.98 4.07
N LYS A 462 17.02 7.03 4.78
CA LYS A 462 17.00 5.63 4.37
C LYS A 462 16.16 5.33 3.13
N SER A 463 15.18 6.18 2.80
CA SER A 463 14.47 6.12 1.52
C SER A 463 15.35 6.59 0.37
N LYS A 464 16.18 7.63 0.56
CA LYS A 464 17.18 8.09 -0.43
C LYS A 464 18.24 7.01 -0.71
N GLU A 465 18.85 6.45 0.34
CA GLU A 465 19.80 5.33 0.21
C GLU A 465 19.19 4.13 -0.54
N ALA A 466 17.93 3.80 -0.26
CA ALA A 466 17.23 2.68 -0.90
C ALA A 466 16.83 2.96 -2.36
N LEU A 467 16.70 4.22 -2.75
CA LEU A 467 16.46 4.64 -4.13
C LEU A 467 17.77 4.58 -4.94
N GLU A 468 18.86 5.11 -4.39
CA GLU A 468 20.20 5.06 -4.99
C GLU A 468 20.69 3.62 -5.20
N ALA A 469 20.31 2.70 -4.31
CA ALA A 469 20.65 1.28 -4.40
C ALA A 469 19.70 0.42 -5.26
N SER A 470 18.69 0.99 -5.94
CA SER A 470 17.68 0.18 -6.64
C SER A 470 17.11 0.81 -7.91
N THR A 471 17.28 0.11 -9.04
CA THR A 471 16.73 0.46 -10.36
C THR A 471 15.20 0.24 -10.47
N VAL A 472 14.60 -0.47 -9.52
CA VAL A 472 13.19 -0.92 -9.60
C VAL A 472 12.24 0.04 -8.87
N LYS A 473 12.73 0.77 -7.87
CA LYS A 473 11.94 1.65 -7.00
C LYS A 473 11.74 3.03 -7.63
N ILE A 474 10.55 3.60 -7.49
CA ILE A 474 10.22 4.91 -8.07
C ILE A 474 10.49 6.02 -7.05
N ARG A 475 10.06 5.84 -5.79
CA ARG A 475 10.29 6.80 -4.69
C ARG A 475 10.71 6.12 -3.39
N ALA A 476 11.07 4.83 -3.46
CA ALA A 476 11.51 4.00 -2.32
C ALA A 476 10.65 4.17 -1.06
N ARG A 477 9.32 4.23 -1.25
CA ARG A 477 8.34 4.41 -0.16
C ARG A 477 8.16 3.15 0.69
N ASP A 478 8.60 2.02 0.18
CA ASP A 478 8.51 0.68 0.77
C ASP A 478 9.37 0.47 2.02
N VAL A 479 10.42 1.27 2.20
CA VAL A 479 11.25 1.27 3.42
C VAL A 479 10.76 2.27 4.47
N VAL A 480 9.87 3.20 4.12
CA VAL A 480 9.49 4.33 4.98
C VAL A 480 8.66 3.89 6.19
N ALA A 481 7.74 2.93 6.02
CA ALA A 481 6.96 2.39 7.14
C ALA A 481 7.86 1.62 8.12
N THR A 482 8.70 0.71 7.60
CA THR A 482 9.73 -0.03 8.34
C THR A 482 10.57 0.90 9.22
N TRP A 483 11.21 1.92 8.64
CA TRP A 483 12.12 2.77 9.41
C TRP A 483 11.40 3.63 10.45
N LYS A 484 10.15 4.04 10.22
CA LYS A 484 9.34 4.70 11.26
C LYS A 484 9.07 3.78 12.44
N ILE A 485 8.68 2.52 12.16
CA ILE A 485 8.43 1.49 13.16
C ILE A 485 9.72 1.22 13.97
N LEU A 486 10.84 0.94 13.29
CA LEU A 486 12.12 0.65 13.95
C LEU A 486 12.61 1.82 14.82
N VAL A 487 12.53 3.07 14.32
CA VAL A 487 12.90 4.25 15.10
C VAL A 487 11.97 4.45 16.29
N SER A 488 10.64 4.29 16.13
CA SER A 488 9.72 4.41 17.27
C SER A 488 9.94 3.33 18.32
N MET A 489 10.15 2.09 17.91
CA MET A 489 10.37 0.95 18.81
C MET A 489 11.67 1.08 19.62
N ALA A 490 12.71 1.71 19.06
CA ALA A 490 13.94 1.99 19.80
C ALA A 490 13.86 3.27 20.65
N LEU A 491 13.33 4.37 20.09
CA LEU A 491 13.39 5.68 20.73
C LEU A 491 12.30 5.92 21.78
N THR A 492 11.12 5.30 21.63
CA THR A 492 10.02 5.42 22.62
C THR A 492 10.45 4.92 24.01
N PRO A 493 10.93 3.68 24.21
CA PRO A 493 11.34 3.23 25.55
C PRO A 493 12.52 4.02 26.12
N ILE A 494 13.44 4.50 25.28
CA ILE A 494 14.54 5.38 25.71
C ILE A 494 13.99 6.70 26.28
N LEU A 495 13.01 7.31 25.61
CA LEU A 495 12.36 8.53 26.09
C LEU A 495 11.50 8.28 27.33
N ASP A 496 10.72 7.20 27.38
CA ASP A 496 9.89 6.87 28.54
C ASP A 496 10.76 6.62 29.81
N VAL A 497 11.91 5.94 29.67
CA VAL A 497 12.90 5.80 30.73
C VAL A 497 13.53 7.16 31.09
N PHE A 498 13.90 7.99 30.11
CA PHE A 498 14.46 9.33 30.36
C PHE A 498 13.49 10.24 31.12
N TYR A 499 12.21 10.29 30.71
CA TYR A 499 11.16 11.04 31.39
C TYR A 499 10.86 10.50 32.80
N THR A 500 10.89 9.17 32.97
CA THR A 500 10.77 8.54 34.29
C THR A 500 11.94 8.91 35.20
N THR A 501 13.18 8.89 34.70
CA THR A 501 14.37 9.32 35.47
C THR A 501 14.28 10.78 35.89
N ILE A 502 13.82 11.68 35.01
CA ILE A 502 13.57 13.09 35.36
C ILE A 502 12.49 13.21 36.43
N LEU A 503 11.38 12.46 36.33
CA LEU A 503 10.30 12.46 37.31
C LEU A 503 10.78 11.97 38.69
N VAL A 504 11.57 10.89 38.74
CA VAL A 504 12.16 10.35 39.97
C VAL A 504 13.15 11.34 40.58
N TRP A 505 14.03 11.95 39.77
CA TRP A 505 14.98 12.97 40.22
C TRP A 505 14.27 14.23 40.78
N TRP A 506 13.22 14.71 40.11
CA TRP A 506 12.43 15.85 40.59
C TRP A 506 11.63 15.51 41.86
N THR A 507 11.22 14.25 42.01
CA THR A 507 10.61 13.75 43.25
C THR A 507 11.63 13.67 44.38
N TYR A 508 12.85 13.20 44.11
CA TYR A 508 13.94 13.16 45.09
C TYR A 508 14.30 14.55 45.61
N MET A 509 14.43 15.54 44.73
CA MET A 509 14.81 16.90 45.11
C MET A 509 13.73 17.61 45.94
N ASN A 510 12.51 17.74 45.41
CA ASN A 510 11.47 18.62 46.00
C ASN A 510 10.07 17.97 46.03
N ARG A 511 9.96 16.64 45.94
CA ARG A 511 8.67 15.90 45.90
C ARG A 511 7.69 16.45 44.84
N VAL A 512 8.22 16.88 43.68
CA VAL A 512 7.46 17.53 42.59
C VAL A 512 6.75 18.82 43.07
N GLY A 513 7.45 19.59 43.91
CA GLY A 513 6.91 20.78 44.58
C GLY A 513 5.80 20.43 45.56
N GLY A 514 6.03 19.45 46.44
CA GLY A 514 5.09 19.00 47.47
C GLY A 514 3.86 18.22 46.95
N ARG A 515 3.77 17.91 45.65
CA ARG A 515 2.62 17.19 45.06
C ARG A 515 2.65 15.69 45.32
N VAL A 516 3.83 15.11 45.59
CA VAL A 516 3.99 13.69 45.92
C VAL A 516 4.10 13.56 47.44
N PRO A 517 3.14 12.90 48.13
CA PRO A 517 3.23 12.67 49.57
C PRO A 517 4.51 11.94 49.98
N GLU A 518 5.04 12.28 51.15
CA GLU A 518 6.33 11.76 51.62
C GLU A 518 6.36 10.24 51.84
N TRP A 519 5.20 9.66 52.19
CA TRP A 519 5.01 8.22 52.36
C TRP A 519 5.13 7.41 51.06
N ILE A 520 5.12 8.04 49.89
CA ILE A 520 5.34 7.36 48.62
C ILE A 520 6.85 7.19 48.38
N PRO A 521 7.39 5.95 48.31
CA PRO A 521 8.80 5.73 48.07
C PRO A 521 9.15 5.95 46.59
N LEU A 522 10.39 6.36 46.31
CA LEU A 522 10.84 6.73 44.96
C LEU A 522 10.70 5.60 43.93
N TRP A 523 10.81 4.34 44.35
CA TRP A 523 10.63 3.19 43.46
C TRP A 523 9.17 3.05 42.96
N VAL A 524 8.17 3.42 43.77
CA VAL A 524 6.76 3.46 43.33
C VAL A 524 6.57 4.55 42.29
N VAL A 525 7.24 5.69 42.43
CA VAL A 525 7.22 6.77 41.42
C VAL A 525 7.93 6.35 40.13
N ALA A 526 9.02 5.59 40.21
CA ALA A 526 9.69 5.02 39.05
C ALA A 526 8.77 4.03 38.29
N VAL A 527 8.17 3.07 39.00
CA VAL A 527 7.22 2.10 38.42
C VAL A 527 5.99 2.82 37.86
N GLY A 528 5.43 3.79 38.59
CA GLY A 528 4.32 4.62 38.13
C GLY A 528 4.64 5.41 36.86
N GLY A 529 5.83 6.01 36.78
CA GLY A 529 6.32 6.73 35.60
C GLY A 529 6.39 5.84 34.35
N LEU A 530 6.89 4.62 34.49
CA LEU A 530 6.97 3.62 33.41
C LEU A 530 5.61 3.22 32.84
N PHE A 531 4.50 3.39 33.58
CA PHE A 531 3.15 3.22 33.04
C PHE A 531 2.51 4.54 32.59
N PHE A 532 2.78 5.63 33.32
CA PHE A 532 2.19 6.94 33.07
C PHE A 532 2.63 7.54 31.73
N PHE A 533 3.93 7.57 31.43
CA PHE A 533 4.42 8.18 30.18
C PHE A 533 3.92 7.45 28.92
N PRO A 534 3.98 6.10 28.83
CA PRO A 534 3.37 5.36 27.72
C PRO A 534 1.85 5.58 27.61
N ALA A 535 1.13 5.67 28.73
CA ALA A 535 -0.32 5.93 28.72
C ALA A 535 -0.65 7.33 28.17
N VAL A 536 0.10 8.36 28.57
CA VAL A 536 -0.04 9.75 28.05
C VAL A 536 0.32 9.81 26.56
N CYS A 537 1.41 9.16 26.13
CA CYS A 537 1.80 9.06 24.73
C CYS A 537 0.72 8.33 23.90
N PHE A 538 0.17 7.21 24.39
CA PHE A 538 -0.91 6.48 23.72
C PHE A 538 -2.21 7.29 23.62
N ALA A 539 -2.58 8.00 24.68
CA ALA A 539 -3.73 8.90 24.67
C ALA A 539 -3.55 10.01 23.62
N ALA A 540 -2.39 10.67 23.59
CA ALA A 540 -2.07 11.69 22.61
C ALA A 540 -2.09 11.18 21.16
N LEU A 541 -1.63 9.95 20.91
CA LEU A 541 -1.78 9.29 19.60
C LEU A 541 -3.26 9.09 19.23
N ARG A 542 -4.06 8.51 20.14
CA ARG A 542 -5.47 8.16 19.91
C ARG A 542 -6.36 9.39 19.69
N PHE A 543 -6.20 10.41 20.53
CA PHE A 543 -6.93 11.66 20.44
C PHE A 543 -6.40 12.58 19.33
N GLY A 544 -5.10 12.54 19.04
CA GLY A 544 -4.47 13.28 17.93
C GLY A 544 -5.07 12.93 16.57
N GLU A 545 -5.49 11.69 16.34
CA GLU A 545 -6.27 11.32 15.15
C GLU A 545 -7.59 12.08 15.05
N ILE A 546 -8.35 12.13 16.14
CA ILE A 546 -9.66 12.78 16.22
C ILE A 546 -9.49 14.29 16.00
N GLY A 547 -8.50 14.90 16.67
CA GLY A 547 -8.16 16.31 16.50
C GLY A 547 -7.75 16.63 15.06
N MET A 548 -6.96 15.76 14.43
CA MET A 548 -6.52 15.92 13.04
C MET A 548 -7.66 15.81 12.01
N ASP A 549 -8.66 14.95 12.23
CA ASP A 549 -9.85 14.89 11.37
C ASP A 549 -10.82 16.07 11.64
N ILE A 550 -10.91 16.58 12.88
CA ILE A 550 -11.63 17.84 13.20
C ILE A 550 -10.95 19.04 12.51
N PHE A 551 -9.63 19.19 12.68
CA PHE A 551 -8.84 20.29 12.11
C PHE A 551 -8.98 20.37 10.58
N LYS A 552 -8.85 19.23 9.88
CA LYS A 552 -9.07 19.12 8.42
C LYS A 552 -10.50 19.39 7.97
N SER A 553 -11.43 19.58 8.90
CA SER A 553 -12.82 19.94 8.61
C SER A 553 -13.14 21.42 8.86
N LEU A 554 -12.21 22.21 9.41
CA LEU A 554 -12.38 23.65 9.65
C LEU A 554 -12.29 24.46 8.35
N ARG A 555 -11.26 24.23 7.52
CA ARG A 555 -11.04 25.00 6.28
C ARG A 555 -12.25 24.97 5.32
N PRO A 556 -12.92 23.83 5.05
CA PRO A 556 -14.13 23.83 4.23
C PRO A 556 -15.30 24.61 4.85
N LEU A 557 -15.46 24.58 6.18
CA LEU A 557 -16.50 25.36 6.87
C LEU A 557 -16.23 26.87 6.76
N MET A 558 -14.98 27.28 6.96
CA MET A 558 -14.53 28.66 6.77
C MET A 558 -14.76 29.15 5.33
N LEU A 559 -14.45 28.30 4.33
CA LEU A 559 -14.73 28.61 2.92
C LEU A 559 -16.24 28.74 2.65
N SER A 560 -17.10 27.92 3.28
CA SER A 560 -18.57 28.05 3.14
C SER A 560 -19.18 29.27 3.84
N LEU A 561 -18.42 30.02 4.64
CA LEU A 561 -18.87 31.30 5.22
C LEU A 561 -18.55 32.51 4.34
N ASN A 562 -17.63 32.37 3.37
CA ASN A 562 -17.24 33.45 2.46
C ASN A 562 -18.21 33.50 1.25
N PRO A 563 -18.90 34.62 0.98
CA PRO A 563 -19.93 34.70 -0.07
C PRO A 563 -19.37 34.42 -1.47
N THR A 564 -18.17 34.89 -1.80
CA THR A 564 -17.49 34.62 -3.09
C THR A 564 -17.16 33.14 -3.26
N SER A 565 -16.85 32.45 -2.15
CA SER A 565 -16.59 31.00 -2.14
C SER A 565 -17.88 30.16 -2.17
N SER A 566 -19.04 30.70 -1.79
CA SER A 566 -20.32 29.99 -1.89
C SER A 566 -20.69 29.66 -3.34
N ASN A 567 -20.41 30.54 -4.30
CA ASN A 567 -20.64 30.29 -5.73
C ASN A 567 -19.72 29.18 -6.27
N THR A 568 -18.44 29.16 -5.89
CA THR A 568 -17.51 28.10 -6.33
C THR A 568 -17.85 26.74 -5.72
N LEU A 569 -18.29 26.70 -4.46
CA LEU A 569 -18.80 25.49 -3.82
C LEU A 569 -20.12 25.00 -4.45
N PHE A 570 -21.01 25.91 -4.85
CA PHE A 570 -22.25 25.57 -5.56
C PHE A 570 -21.96 24.94 -6.93
N ARG A 571 -21.10 25.56 -7.74
CA ARG A 571 -20.65 25.02 -9.04
C ARG A 571 -19.97 23.65 -8.88
N LEU A 572 -19.16 23.47 -7.84
CA LEU A 572 -18.58 22.16 -7.49
C LEU A 572 -19.63 21.12 -7.12
N ARG A 573 -20.72 21.52 -6.45
CA ARG A 573 -21.82 20.62 -6.12
C ARG A 573 -22.57 20.16 -7.37
N GLN A 574 -22.91 21.09 -8.27
CA GLN A 574 -23.52 20.75 -9.56
C GLN A 574 -22.61 19.82 -10.38
N ARG A 575 -21.33 20.17 -10.53
CA ARG A 575 -20.36 19.31 -11.23
C ARG A 575 -20.19 17.94 -10.57
N ARG A 576 -20.29 17.85 -9.24
CA ARG A 576 -20.30 16.56 -8.52
C ARG A 576 -21.57 15.77 -8.80
N GLU A 577 -22.74 16.40 -8.77
CA GLU A 577 -24.04 15.73 -8.98
C GLU A 577 -24.13 15.22 -10.45
N TRP A 578 -23.77 16.04 -11.45
CA TRP A 578 -23.62 15.62 -12.86
C TRP A 578 -22.62 14.46 -13.06
N LEU A 579 -21.43 14.54 -12.44
CA LEU A 579 -20.46 13.43 -12.52
C LEU A 579 -20.98 12.16 -11.85
N GLN A 580 -21.82 12.24 -10.81
CA GLN A 580 -22.43 11.04 -10.21
C GLN A 580 -23.44 10.40 -11.16
N GLU A 581 -24.27 11.20 -11.84
CA GLU A 581 -25.26 10.73 -12.81
C GLU A 581 -24.56 10.00 -13.96
N GLN A 582 -23.60 10.65 -14.64
CA GLN A 582 -22.85 10.08 -15.76
C GLN A 582 -22.04 8.82 -15.37
N ILE A 583 -21.46 8.78 -14.16
CA ILE A 583 -20.78 7.58 -13.65
C ILE A 583 -21.78 6.45 -13.41
N ASN A 584 -22.95 6.74 -12.84
CA ASN A 584 -23.96 5.72 -12.57
C ASN A 584 -24.53 5.15 -13.87
N GLU A 585 -24.81 6.00 -14.85
CA GLU A 585 -25.32 5.65 -16.18
C GLU A 585 -24.36 4.70 -16.91
N ILE A 586 -23.10 5.10 -17.10
CA ILE A 586 -22.08 4.26 -17.76
C ILE A 586 -21.83 2.95 -16.99
N ILE A 587 -21.87 2.96 -15.66
CA ILE A 587 -21.72 1.73 -14.84
C ILE A 587 -22.95 0.82 -14.94
N ASN A 588 -24.16 1.37 -15.08
CA ASN A 588 -25.38 0.57 -15.26
C ASN A 588 -25.47 -0.01 -16.68
N GLU A 589 -24.95 0.68 -17.69
CA GLU A 589 -24.91 0.23 -19.08
C GLU A 589 -23.84 -0.85 -19.30
N LEU A 590 -22.57 -0.55 -19.01
CA LEU A 590 -21.43 -1.45 -19.29
C LEU A 590 -21.15 -2.47 -18.18
N GLY A 591 -21.73 -2.27 -16.99
CA GLY A 591 -21.53 -3.14 -15.83
C GLY A 591 -22.09 -4.55 -16.01
N PRO A 592 -23.35 -4.72 -16.47
CA PRO A 592 -23.95 -6.02 -16.74
C PRO A 592 -23.22 -6.83 -17.82
N GLU A 593 -22.69 -6.19 -18.87
CA GLU A 593 -21.92 -6.85 -19.93
C GLU A 593 -20.67 -7.57 -19.38
N LEU A 594 -19.93 -6.88 -18.49
CA LEU A 594 -18.65 -7.37 -17.98
C LEU A 594 -18.76 -8.26 -16.73
N PHE A 595 -19.90 -8.21 -16.03
CA PHE A 595 -20.13 -8.89 -14.75
C PHE A 595 -21.52 -9.53 -14.67
N PRO A 596 -21.66 -10.86 -14.89
CA PRO A 596 -22.93 -11.58 -14.76
C PRO A 596 -23.56 -11.53 -13.34
N ASP A 597 -22.78 -11.14 -12.34
CA ASP A 597 -23.23 -10.97 -10.95
C ASP A 597 -23.50 -9.50 -10.56
N PHE A 598 -23.52 -8.57 -11.52
CA PHE A 598 -23.61 -7.11 -11.30
C PHE A 598 -24.70 -6.73 -10.29
N GLU A 599 -25.94 -7.17 -10.50
CA GLU A 599 -27.09 -6.87 -9.63
C GLU A 599 -26.91 -7.36 -8.17
N LYS A 600 -26.12 -8.42 -7.93
CA LYS A 600 -25.84 -8.91 -6.57
C LYS A 600 -24.89 -8.01 -5.78
N TYR A 601 -24.06 -7.22 -6.47
CA TYR A 601 -23.05 -6.33 -5.88
C TYR A 601 -23.32 -4.84 -6.15
N ARG A 602 -24.44 -4.53 -6.78
CA ARG A 602 -24.91 -3.17 -7.11
C ARG A 602 -25.10 -2.34 -5.84
N ILE A 603 -24.47 -1.15 -5.80
CA ILE A 603 -24.44 -0.30 -4.59
C ILE A 603 -25.55 0.75 -4.61
N VAL A 604 -25.87 1.22 -5.81
CA VAL A 604 -27.00 2.11 -6.10
C VAL A 604 -28.04 1.26 -6.85
N PRO A 605 -29.12 0.81 -6.19
CA PRO A 605 -30.16 0.05 -6.87
C PRO A 605 -30.82 0.92 -7.94
N ASP A 606 -31.38 0.29 -8.96
CA ASP A 606 -32.11 1.02 -9.98
C ASP A 606 -33.33 1.74 -9.40
N SER A 607 -33.51 3.01 -9.75
CA SER A 607 -34.77 3.71 -9.51
C SER A 607 -35.87 3.24 -10.46
N GLU A 608 -35.53 2.61 -11.58
CA GLU A 608 -36.48 2.22 -12.63
C GLU A 608 -36.81 0.72 -12.68
N HIS A 609 -36.55 -0.01 -11.60
CA HIS A 609 -37.02 -1.40 -11.48
C HIS A 609 -38.55 -1.46 -11.41
N ARG A 610 -39.20 -1.55 -12.58
CA ARG A 610 -40.63 -1.90 -12.69
C ARG A 610 -40.87 -3.25 -12.01
N PRO A 611 -41.87 -3.39 -11.13
CA PRO A 611 -42.19 -4.67 -10.51
C PRO A 611 -42.84 -5.60 -11.54
N GLY A 612 -42.02 -6.38 -12.26
CA GLY A 612 -42.50 -7.28 -13.32
C GLY A 612 -41.45 -8.13 -14.04
N SER A 613 -40.15 -7.84 -13.94
CA SER A 613 -39.11 -8.69 -14.55
C SER A 613 -38.99 -10.05 -13.84
N PRO A 614 -38.69 -11.16 -14.56
CA PRO A 614 -38.73 -12.50 -13.98
C PRO A 614 -37.78 -12.66 -12.79
N ILE A 615 -38.33 -13.09 -11.67
CA ILE A 615 -37.56 -13.40 -10.47
C ILE A 615 -36.70 -14.63 -10.78
N THR A 616 -35.39 -14.45 -10.92
CA THR A 616 -34.46 -15.58 -10.75
C THR A 616 -34.56 -16.01 -9.29
N GLU A 617 -35.25 -17.13 -9.08
CA GLU A 617 -35.67 -17.57 -7.75
C GLU A 617 -34.48 -17.65 -6.78
N ARG A 618 -34.65 -17.02 -5.61
CA ARG A 618 -33.76 -17.31 -4.48
C ARG A 618 -34.00 -18.76 -4.10
N PRO A 619 -32.97 -19.62 -3.95
CA PRO A 619 -33.17 -21.01 -3.59
C PRO A 619 -33.90 -21.09 -2.25
N THR A 620 -35.17 -21.49 -2.28
CA THR A 620 -35.92 -21.83 -1.09
C THR A 620 -35.39 -23.17 -0.58
N THR A 621 -35.05 -23.23 0.70
CA THR A 621 -34.61 -24.48 1.33
C THR A 621 -35.77 -25.48 1.26
N PRO A 622 -35.56 -26.71 0.74
CA PRO A 622 -36.63 -27.69 0.65
C PRO A 622 -37.09 -28.09 2.06
N ALA A 623 -38.36 -27.86 2.36
CA ALA A 623 -38.97 -28.36 3.58
C ALA A 623 -39.16 -29.87 3.45
N HIS A 624 -38.28 -30.66 4.07
CA HIS A 624 -38.44 -32.11 4.14
C HIS A 624 -39.71 -32.45 4.93
N ARG A 625 -40.75 -32.83 4.19
CA ARG A 625 -41.93 -33.54 4.70
C ARG A 625 -41.45 -34.89 5.23
N ARG A 626 -41.72 -35.19 6.51
CA ARG A 626 -41.69 -36.55 7.04
C ARG A 626 -43.14 -37.01 7.21
N GLU A 627 -43.42 -38.22 6.75
CA GLU A 627 -44.71 -38.89 6.87
C GLU A 627 -44.76 -39.76 8.14
N GLY A 628 -45.99 -40.11 8.55
CA GLY A 628 -46.29 -40.92 9.73
C GLY A 628 -46.49 -40.09 11.00
N SER A 629 -47.57 -40.22 11.77
CA SER A 629 -48.82 -41.00 11.58
C SER A 629 -49.91 -40.44 12.52
N GLU A 630 -51.19 -40.62 12.14
CA GLU A 630 -52.44 -40.80 12.93
C GLU A 630 -52.45 -40.49 14.46
N ILE A 631 -53.51 -40.02 15.14
CA ILE A 631 -54.98 -40.11 14.97
C ILE A 631 -55.65 -38.88 15.67
N ASP A 632 -56.94 -38.60 15.39
CA ASP A 632 -57.92 -37.82 16.21
C ASP A 632 -57.69 -36.30 16.47
N ALA A 633 -58.70 -35.50 16.85
CA ALA A 633 -60.13 -35.41 16.46
C ALA A 633 -60.74 -34.14 17.09
N LEU A 634 -61.69 -33.50 16.39
CA LEU A 634 -62.75 -32.63 16.94
C LEU A 634 -62.38 -31.39 17.80
N SER A 635 -62.46 -30.22 17.14
CA SER A 635 -63.53 -29.21 17.37
C SER A 635 -63.30 -27.90 18.17
N PHE A 636 -63.97 -26.86 17.66
CA PHE A 636 -64.41 -25.55 18.21
C PHE A 636 -63.44 -24.54 18.86
N SER A 637 -63.33 -23.38 18.19
CA SER A 637 -63.18 -22.05 18.83
C SER A 637 -64.56 -21.53 19.29
N PRO A 638 -64.66 -20.64 20.30
CA PRO A 638 -64.90 -19.23 19.95
C PRO A 638 -64.32 -18.14 20.90
N VAL A 639 -63.81 -17.06 20.26
CA VAL A 639 -64.11 -15.61 20.49
C VAL A 639 -64.11 -15.02 21.92
N THR A 640 -63.21 -14.04 22.19
CA THR A 640 -63.52 -12.66 22.70
C THR A 640 -62.29 -11.71 22.55
N PRO A 641 -62.33 -10.37 22.83
CA PRO A 641 -61.80 -9.36 21.89
C PRO A 641 -60.59 -8.54 22.39
N PRO A 642 -60.00 -7.65 21.54
CA PRO A 642 -59.01 -6.66 21.99
C PRO A 642 -59.65 -5.39 22.58
N PRO A 643 -59.06 -4.76 23.63
CA PRO A 643 -59.51 -3.47 24.16
C PRO A 643 -59.07 -2.28 23.27
N PRO A 644 -59.70 -1.09 23.43
CA PRO A 644 -59.85 -0.12 22.34
C PRO A 644 -58.76 0.96 22.22
N SER A 645 -58.77 1.61 21.05
CA SER A 645 -57.93 2.76 20.67
C SER A 645 -58.48 4.12 21.11
N VAL A 646 -57.59 5.10 21.37
CA VAL A 646 -57.96 6.51 21.55
C VAL A 646 -57.56 7.37 20.34
N VAL A 647 -58.53 7.55 19.45
CA VAL A 647 -58.96 8.77 18.71
C VAL A 647 -57.94 9.89 18.39
N GLN A 648 -57.69 10.07 17.09
CA GLN A 648 -57.55 11.31 16.28
C GLN A 648 -56.55 12.43 16.71
N ARG A 649 -55.75 13.02 15.81
CA ARG A 649 -56.24 13.83 14.66
C ARG A 649 -55.31 13.84 13.44
N SER A 650 -55.92 14.06 12.29
CA SER A 650 -55.33 14.12 10.96
C SER A 650 -54.62 15.45 10.64
N LYS A 651 -53.58 15.39 9.80
CA LYS A 651 -53.24 16.44 8.82
C LYS A 651 -52.33 15.90 7.71
N THR A 652 -52.68 16.24 6.46
CA THR A 652 -51.88 16.21 5.22
C THR A 652 -51.18 14.92 4.81
N ALA A 653 -51.72 14.27 3.77
CA ALA A 653 -51.03 13.26 2.99
C ALA A 653 -50.02 13.90 2.02
N GLN A 654 -48.73 13.55 2.15
CA GLN A 654 -47.67 13.57 1.11
C GLN A 654 -46.29 13.28 1.75
N ALA A 655 -46.12 12.12 2.42
CA ALA A 655 -44.84 11.76 3.07
C ALA A 655 -44.66 10.26 3.35
N GLN A 656 -45.00 9.36 2.40
CA GLN A 656 -44.80 7.91 2.57
C GLN A 656 -44.20 7.22 1.33
N LEU A 657 -42.93 7.53 1.04
CA LEU A 657 -42.03 6.70 0.22
C LEU A 657 -40.65 6.55 0.90
N LEU A 658 -40.65 6.25 2.20
CA LEU A 658 -39.45 5.86 2.96
C LEU A 658 -39.80 4.70 3.89
N PRO A 659 -39.25 3.48 3.68
CA PRO A 659 -39.41 2.39 4.64
C PRO A 659 -38.63 2.72 5.92
N ARG A 660 -39.36 3.15 6.95
CA ARG A 660 -38.87 3.16 8.34
C ARG A 660 -38.79 1.72 8.86
N ASN A 661 -37.65 1.05 8.65
CA ASN A 661 -36.98 0.16 9.61
C ASN A 661 -35.86 -0.66 8.95
N GLU A 662 -34.64 -0.09 8.92
CA GLU A 662 -33.42 -0.90 8.90
C GLU A 662 -32.53 -0.52 10.08
N SER A 663 -32.90 -1.02 11.26
CA SER A 663 -31.97 -1.14 12.37
C SER A 663 -30.85 -2.11 11.99
N PHE A 664 -29.63 -1.85 12.49
CA PHE A 664 -28.38 -2.53 12.11
C PHE A 664 -28.31 -4.05 12.38
N GLY A 665 -29.41 -4.71 12.77
CA GLY A 665 -29.47 -6.15 13.03
C GLY A 665 -29.62 -7.04 11.78
N ASN A 666 -30.06 -6.51 10.64
CA ASN A 666 -30.42 -7.34 9.47
C ASN A 666 -29.25 -7.72 8.52
N LEU A 667 -28.01 -7.32 8.84
CA LEU A 667 -26.83 -7.66 8.02
C LEU A 667 -26.55 -9.17 7.92
N GLY A 668 -27.06 -9.97 8.87
CA GLY A 668 -26.96 -11.44 8.83
C GLY A 668 -27.79 -12.11 7.71
N ARG A 669 -28.67 -11.38 7.00
CA ARG A 669 -29.46 -11.89 5.87
C ARG A 669 -28.86 -11.61 4.49
N VAL A 670 -27.78 -10.82 4.41
CA VAL A 670 -26.99 -10.73 3.18
C VAL A 670 -26.02 -11.91 3.17
N GLY A 671 -26.17 -12.83 2.21
CA GLY A 671 -25.47 -14.13 2.12
C GLY A 671 -23.93 -14.10 1.99
N ILE A 672 -23.32 -12.94 2.25
CA ILE A 672 -21.87 -12.71 2.32
C ILE A 672 -21.38 -12.69 3.79
N PHE A 673 -22.27 -12.54 4.77
CA PHE A 673 -21.90 -12.32 6.19
C PHE A 673 -22.27 -13.46 7.17
N SER A 674 -22.91 -14.54 6.72
CA SER A 674 -23.18 -15.71 7.57
C SER A 674 -21.93 -16.56 7.77
N SER A 675 -21.17 -16.31 8.84
CA SER A 675 -19.92 -17.02 9.16
C SER A 675 -20.09 -18.42 9.76
N ARG A 676 -21.34 -18.91 9.86
CA ARG A 676 -21.72 -20.31 10.17
C ARG A 676 -23.05 -20.64 9.47
N PRO A 677 -23.31 -21.90 9.10
CA PRO A 677 -24.68 -22.40 8.91
C PRO A 677 -25.48 -22.19 10.21
N GLY A 678 -26.73 -21.74 10.09
CA GLY A 678 -27.52 -21.33 11.25
C GLY A 678 -27.95 -22.50 12.14
N THR A 679 -27.44 -22.55 13.37
CA THR A 679 -28.02 -23.37 14.45
C THR A 679 -29.02 -22.55 15.27
N PRO A 680 -30.11 -23.15 15.81
CA PRO A 680 -31.16 -22.39 16.48
C PRO A 680 -30.69 -21.69 17.76
N THR A 681 -31.05 -20.42 17.90
CA THR A 681 -30.74 -19.61 19.07
C THR A 681 -31.58 -20.00 20.28
N ARG A 682 -30.94 -20.41 21.39
CA ARG A 682 -31.58 -20.51 22.71
C ARG A 682 -31.34 -19.20 23.47
N SER A 683 -32.37 -18.63 24.07
CA SER A 683 -32.35 -17.34 24.75
C SER A 683 -31.55 -17.35 26.06
N ARG A 684 -30.80 -16.29 26.34
CA ARG A 684 -30.30 -15.94 27.69
C ARG A 684 -30.42 -14.44 27.95
N SER A 685 -30.56 -14.12 29.24
CA SER A 685 -31.15 -12.90 29.78
C SER A 685 -30.20 -11.70 29.90
N ARG A 686 -30.82 -10.52 30.05
CA ARG A 686 -30.16 -9.25 30.42
C ARG A 686 -29.82 -9.23 31.91
N THR A 687 -28.77 -8.50 32.27
CA THR A 687 -28.64 -7.86 33.59
C THR A 687 -28.09 -6.45 33.39
N ASN A 688 -28.68 -5.47 34.08
CA ASN A 688 -28.21 -4.08 34.12
C ASN A 688 -27.30 -3.88 35.34
N SER A 689 -26.40 -2.90 35.27
CA SER A 689 -26.07 -2.06 36.43
C SER A 689 -25.72 -0.64 35.98
N SER A 690 -26.32 0.32 36.66
CA SER A 690 -26.08 1.75 36.53
C SER A 690 -25.21 2.24 37.68
N ASP A 691 -24.30 3.17 37.43
CA ASP A 691 -24.03 4.36 38.27
C ASP A 691 -22.92 5.21 37.61
N GLY A 692 -22.85 6.53 37.80
CA GLY A 692 -23.73 7.36 38.63
C GLY A 692 -22.96 8.27 39.58
N PHE A 693 -22.05 9.13 39.10
CA PHE A 693 -21.38 10.11 39.97
C PHE A 693 -21.23 11.49 39.31
N LYS A 694 -21.62 12.53 40.06
CA LYS A 694 -21.54 13.96 39.73
C LYS A 694 -21.12 14.74 40.98
N LEU A 695 -20.07 15.57 40.87
CA LEU A 695 -19.86 16.90 41.47
C LEU A 695 -18.38 17.28 41.18
N GLY A 696 -17.94 18.54 41.21
CA GLY A 696 -18.63 19.80 41.47
C GLY A 696 -17.74 20.99 41.07
N GLN A 697 -18.28 22.20 41.03
CA GLN A 697 -17.54 23.42 40.69
C GLN A 697 -16.67 23.92 41.85
N SER A 698 -15.55 24.58 41.55
CA SER A 698 -15.23 25.88 42.17
C SER A 698 -14.23 26.69 41.33
N PHE A 699 -14.20 27.99 41.56
CA PHE A 699 -13.48 29.02 40.80
C PHE A 699 -12.06 29.29 41.31
N GLY A 700 -11.25 29.98 40.51
CA GLY A 700 -9.94 30.50 40.91
C GLY A 700 -9.27 31.27 39.77
N MET A 701 -9.67 32.53 39.57
CA MET A 701 -9.16 33.42 38.50
C MET A 701 -8.22 34.47 39.09
N THR A 702 -6.99 34.56 38.56
CA THR A 702 -6.14 35.76 38.69
C THR A 702 -5.33 35.98 37.42
N SER A 703 -5.49 37.16 36.84
CA SER A 703 -4.69 37.73 35.77
C SER A 703 -3.33 38.23 36.26
N ILE A 704 -2.33 38.33 35.37
CA ILE A 704 -1.30 39.38 35.39
C ILE A 704 -0.75 39.57 33.97
N ASP A 705 -0.24 40.77 33.72
CA ASP A 705 -0.16 41.40 32.40
C ASP A 705 1.19 41.28 31.67
N SER A 706 1.19 41.82 30.46
CA SER A 706 2.27 41.89 29.46
C SER A 706 3.65 42.41 29.89
N THR A 707 4.72 42.00 29.17
CA THR A 707 5.55 42.89 28.32
C THR A 707 6.68 42.15 27.55
N ASN A 708 6.90 42.58 26.28
CA ASN A 708 8.16 42.76 25.49
C ASN A 708 9.44 41.92 25.71
N ALA A 709 10.37 41.72 24.75
CA ALA A 709 10.39 41.78 23.27
C ALA A 709 11.83 41.42 22.77
N SER A 710 11.97 40.74 21.61
CA SER A 710 13.12 40.85 20.64
C SER A 710 13.05 39.68 19.62
N LYS A 711 12.69 39.95 18.36
CA LYS A 711 13.56 40.26 17.20
C LYS A 711 14.47 39.10 16.73
N GLY A 712 14.03 38.40 15.68
CA GLY A 712 14.83 37.48 14.85
C GLY A 712 14.65 37.80 13.36
N LYS A 713 15.75 37.76 12.60
CA LYS A 713 15.87 38.18 11.18
C LYS A 713 15.00 37.34 10.22
N SER A 714 14.31 37.98 9.29
CA SER A 714 13.63 37.33 8.15
C SER A 714 14.57 37.15 6.96
N THR A 715 14.63 35.97 6.37
CA THR A 715 15.27 35.72 5.05
C THR A 715 14.24 35.85 3.92
N ASN A 716 14.66 36.45 2.80
CA ASN A 716 13.77 36.84 1.71
C ASN A 716 13.25 35.64 0.90
N MET A 717 11.95 35.66 0.60
CA MET A 717 11.25 34.54 -0.07
C MET A 717 11.21 34.69 -1.61
N ASP A 718 11.49 35.90 -2.11
CA ASP A 718 11.37 36.25 -3.53
C ASP A 718 12.56 35.74 -4.37
N GLU A 719 13.75 35.70 -3.79
CA GLU A 719 15.00 35.20 -4.42
C GLU A 719 14.91 33.69 -4.73
N VAL A 720 14.29 32.92 -3.82
CA VAL A 720 13.96 31.49 -4.02
C VAL A 720 12.87 31.30 -5.09
N THR A 721 12.05 32.32 -5.33
CA THR A 721 10.95 32.26 -6.31
C THR A 721 11.44 32.61 -7.72
N GLN A 722 12.35 33.59 -7.86
CA GLN A 722 12.96 33.94 -9.14
C GLN A 722 13.83 32.81 -9.71
N THR A 723 14.66 32.17 -8.87
CA THR A 723 15.47 31.00 -9.25
C THR A 723 14.63 29.82 -9.73
N LEU A 724 13.45 29.60 -9.12
CA LEU A 724 12.49 28.57 -9.54
C LEU A 724 11.87 28.86 -10.92
N HIS A 725 11.52 30.11 -11.21
CA HIS A 725 10.97 30.50 -12.51
C HIS A 725 12.02 30.45 -13.64
N ALA A 726 13.29 30.76 -13.36
CA ALA A 726 14.38 30.58 -14.31
C ALA A 726 14.54 29.09 -14.71
N ALA A 727 14.62 28.19 -13.71
CA ALA A 727 14.74 26.74 -13.93
C ALA A 727 13.52 26.11 -14.63
N MET A 728 12.35 26.76 -14.61
CA MET A 728 11.17 26.34 -15.36
C MET A 728 11.19 26.81 -16.82
N ARG A 729 11.69 28.01 -17.13
CA ARG A 729 11.87 28.47 -18.53
C ARG A 729 12.85 27.59 -19.31
N GLU A 730 13.95 27.18 -18.69
CA GLU A 730 14.95 26.33 -19.33
C GLU A 730 14.38 24.95 -19.73
N ARG A 731 13.51 24.36 -18.89
CA ARG A 731 12.77 23.12 -19.23
C ARG A 731 11.70 23.32 -20.30
N GLY A 732 11.15 24.53 -20.42
CA GLY A 732 10.23 24.90 -21.50
C GLY A 732 10.92 24.88 -22.86
N ARG A 733 12.14 25.41 -22.96
CA ARG A 733 12.93 25.40 -24.21
C ARG A 733 13.29 23.99 -24.68
N ARG A 734 13.74 23.10 -23.77
CA ARG A 734 14.04 21.68 -24.11
C ARG A 734 12.84 20.87 -24.62
N ARG A 735 11.59 21.34 -24.42
CA ARG A 735 10.39 20.67 -24.97
C ARG A 735 9.98 21.15 -26.36
N LYS A 736 10.64 22.18 -26.91
CA LYS A 736 10.44 22.66 -28.27
C LYS A 736 11.46 22.13 -29.28
N SER A 737 12.50 21.42 -28.84
CA SER A 737 13.50 20.78 -29.71
C SER A 737 13.16 19.35 -30.12
N ASP A 738 12.45 18.61 -29.27
CA ASP A 738 12.28 17.15 -29.42
C ASP A 738 10.93 16.80 -30.10
N GLY A 739 10.57 17.56 -31.13
CA GLY A 739 9.21 17.55 -31.70
C GLY A 739 9.13 17.95 -33.17
N SER A 740 9.97 17.37 -34.01
CA SER A 740 9.91 17.52 -35.48
C SER A 740 10.19 16.17 -36.16
N GLY A 741 9.16 15.56 -36.73
CA GLY A 741 9.20 14.19 -37.28
C GLY A 741 7.92 13.79 -38.00
N VAL A 742 7.54 14.60 -39.00
CA VAL A 742 6.67 14.34 -40.16
C VAL A 742 5.72 13.12 -40.08
N TRP A 743 4.42 13.38 -40.05
CA TRP A 743 3.46 12.75 -40.98
C TRP A 743 2.56 13.87 -41.53
N GLU A 744 2.52 13.95 -42.86
CA GLU A 744 1.89 15.00 -43.65
C GLU A 744 0.74 14.37 -44.44
N THR A 745 -0.47 14.91 -44.34
CA THR A 745 -1.59 14.54 -45.22
C THR A 745 -2.59 15.69 -45.26
N ASP A 746 -2.73 16.30 -46.44
CA ASP A 746 -3.66 17.39 -46.71
C ASP A 746 -5.12 16.97 -46.66
N MET A 747 -6.00 17.93 -46.36
CA MET A 747 -7.35 18.08 -46.94
C MET A 747 -7.89 19.49 -46.64
N GLU A 748 -8.74 20.00 -47.53
CA GLU A 748 -8.90 21.43 -47.82
C GLU A 748 -9.97 22.17 -46.99
N ASP A 749 -9.64 23.42 -46.69
CA ASP A 749 -10.40 24.68 -46.81
C ASP A 749 -11.94 24.75 -46.57
N SER A 750 -12.36 25.70 -45.70
CA SER A 750 -13.50 26.62 -45.92
C SER A 750 -13.77 27.59 -44.74
N SER A 751 -13.71 28.90 -45.04
CA SER A 751 -14.62 30.03 -44.65
C SER A 751 -15.47 29.98 -43.34
N THR A 752 -15.73 31.04 -42.54
CA THR A 752 -15.55 32.52 -42.67
C THR A 752 -15.95 33.25 -41.36
N THR A 753 -15.44 34.48 -41.11
CA THR A 753 -16.03 35.60 -40.28
C THR A 753 -16.33 35.36 -38.78
N ASP A 754 -16.19 36.28 -37.80
CA ASP A 754 -15.72 37.69 -37.69
C ASP A 754 -15.27 37.94 -36.20
N GLY A 755 -14.84 39.10 -35.66
CA GLY A 755 -14.69 40.47 -36.18
C GLY A 755 -14.32 41.50 -35.06
N GLY A 756 -13.55 42.55 -35.40
CA GLY A 756 -13.29 43.76 -34.59
C GLY A 756 -12.32 43.64 -33.38
N GLY A 757 -11.46 44.62 -33.05
CA GLY A 757 -11.09 45.88 -33.73
C GLY A 757 -10.66 46.99 -32.76
N MET A 758 -9.53 47.66 -33.04
CA MET A 758 -9.02 48.92 -32.41
C MET A 758 -8.58 48.85 -30.92
N MET A 759 -7.64 49.66 -30.41
CA MET A 759 -6.67 50.62 -30.98
C MET A 759 -5.51 50.87 -29.98
N THR A 760 -4.36 51.36 -30.46
CA THR A 760 -3.25 51.91 -29.65
C THR A 760 -2.71 53.20 -30.27
N PRO A 761 -2.34 54.20 -29.45
CA PRO A 761 -1.21 55.12 -29.71
C PRO A 761 -0.09 54.90 -28.65
N THR A 762 1.21 54.82 -28.98
CA THR A 762 2.20 55.93 -29.15
C THR A 762 2.29 56.89 -27.94
N SER A 763 3.45 57.38 -27.45
CA SER A 763 4.82 57.44 -28.02
C SER A 763 5.91 57.72 -26.95
N ASP A 764 7.14 57.27 -27.25
CA ASP A 764 8.45 57.95 -27.11
C ASP A 764 9.24 58.10 -25.78
N LEU A 765 10.57 58.24 -25.97
CA LEU A 765 11.70 58.56 -25.07
C LEU A 765 12.72 57.43 -24.75
N GLU A 766 13.55 57.11 -25.75
CA GLU A 766 15.02 57.32 -25.77
C GLU A 766 15.79 57.57 -24.44
N ILE A 767 16.85 56.77 -24.16
CA ILE A 767 18.28 57.16 -23.91
C ILE A 767 19.13 56.11 -23.14
N GLU A 768 20.30 55.82 -23.73
CA GLU A 768 21.63 55.34 -23.25
C GLU A 768 21.88 54.14 -22.31
N GLU A 769 22.78 53.29 -22.83
CA GLU A 769 24.00 52.68 -22.28
C GLU A 769 24.27 52.54 -20.76
N GLY A 770 24.78 51.35 -20.38
CA GLY A 770 25.43 51.10 -19.09
C GLY A 770 26.11 49.73 -19.04
N LYS A 771 27.44 49.70 -19.16
CA LYS A 771 28.26 48.48 -19.38
C LYS A 771 28.95 48.02 -18.08
N LYS A 772 29.26 46.71 -18.02
CA LYS A 772 30.30 46.02 -17.22
C LYS A 772 30.02 45.49 -15.79
N ASP A 773 30.28 44.19 -15.67
CA ASP A 773 31.24 43.49 -14.77
C ASP A 773 31.23 43.83 -13.25
N VAL A 774 30.77 42.88 -12.42
CA VAL A 774 31.58 41.88 -11.66
C VAL A 774 30.72 40.64 -11.40
#